data_AF-A0A4Q8UET2-F1
#
_entry.id   AF-A0A4Q8UET2-F1
#
_cell.length_a   1.000
_cell.length_b   1.000
_cell.length_c   1.000
_cell.angle_alpha   90.00
_cell.angle_beta   90.00
_cell.angle_gamma   90.00
#
_symmetry.space_group_name_H-M   'P 1'
#
loop_
_entity.id
_entity.type
_entity.pdbx_description
1 polymer ?
#
loop_
_entity_poly.entity_id
_entity_poly.type
_entity_poly.pdbx_seq_one_letter_code
_entity_poly.pdbx_strand_id
1 'polypeptide(L)'
;MNTHTQQGLPVTPYSNTQYFSVLSQQSLDGLGHTLPVSKLIVDDPESNQMARHFVCTTDETSVVINHVLSHLDDTKECYVTVVQTAQETNTQKDIENTFYHADFHLDVREWLKRDYAPLTDNRRFTTTTFRRIKQTGHSLCTLANLLDERDLHMDMLREFSSRSDGHVYRYAFAQSFIRPGDNLLDCACGLGYGSYLMSLNDSVSHVTGVDICVNSVGYANQVYGHDKLNYQTLDIDEYADTNFEAFDLITSFETIEHVKDYHSFFKLCLRCLKPDGRVIASVPYMWVDETGKDPNPYHFHEFDWHKFKNLFEQYGFLIEARYHQTAPGGFKLPQSPRRFEKSAIEAPETETEWLVVVATPDLTHPLWAEQQKFPYQNPQYAQGELPQFVDFASGYANPWLHRQVVQVGQRIQDSDVRLKYVSKLLQTGSSDTLMLLTLMGYGLPKDNTALQRNWLKQASDGLEVVLSTDLMAPFTLRWYVSLAFLAACKYLENGEFAEASRYFLLVTRADCSAFCSVLNIKAIESHYFLAKIALLNDQSTEASQHLAAGKAQIFAATEVFKHSIDAQQDLIADFLWSEMAELYDAGALLNKFEIALERALDVGEILRQCSQWEQNKRFGLFNLVEKYRKSSDLTFQADMQLVAQSYINKLVTKLAQLANYDRIFIWGTGVVALQLHKALSSKGIDVAGFIDSQARLGQSIDNIPVFSPELANLLPKDTVILTSVGSSKNLAEPLESQGIQCVYMA
;
A
#
# COMPACT_ATOMS: atom_id res chain seq x y z
N MET A 1 -14.18 21.98 22.75
CA MET A 1 -13.05 22.74 22.16
C MET A 1 -12.41 21.85 21.13
N ASN A 2 -12.39 22.34 19.89
CA ASN A 2 -12.03 21.65 18.67
C ASN A 2 -10.56 21.22 18.66
N THR A 3 -10.29 19.99 18.23
CA THR A 3 -9.04 19.64 17.54
C THR A 3 -9.38 18.83 16.30
N HIS A 4 -9.37 19.52 15.16
CA HIS A 4 -9.42 18.93 13.83
C HIS A 4 -8.21 18.00 13.65
N THR A 5 -8.47 16.71 13.51
CA THR A 5 -7.48 15.75 13.00
C THR A 5 -7.39 15.91 11.48
N GLN A 6 -6.27 16.43 10.98
CA GLN A 6 -5.88 16.31 9.59
C GLN A 6 -5.71 14.81 9.26
N GLN A 7 -6.73 14.21 8.65
CA GLN A 7 -6.60 12.90 8.02
C GLN A 7 -6.06 13.11 6.60
N GLY A 8 -4.73 13.22 6.48
CA GLY A 8 -4.07 12.90 5.22
C GLY A 8 -4.31 11.42 4.92
N LEU A 9 -4.58 11.08 3.66
CA LEU A 9 -4.61 9.69 3.21
C LEU A 9 -3.30 8.98 3.64
N PRO A 10 -3.32 7.68 3.94
CA PRO A 10 -2.10 6.89 4.05
C PRO A 10 -1.49 6.76 2.64
N VAL A 11 -0.83 7.81 2.17
CA VAL A 11 0.02 7.75 0.98
C VAL A 11 1.35 7.18 1.44
N THR A 12 1.43 5.85 1.57
CA THR A 12 2.72 5.19 1.36
C THR A 12 3.14 5.54 -0.06
N PRO A 13 4.34 6.10 -0.28
CA PRO A 13 4.81 6.37 -1.63
C PRO A 13 4.97 5.00 -2.32
N TYR A 14 4.10 4.72 -3.28
CA TYR A 14 4.29 3.68 -4.28
C TYR A 14 5.50 4.10 -5.13
N SER A 15 6.71 3.81 -4.66
CA SER A 15 7.94 4.44 -5.16
C SER A 15 8.77 3.57 -6.12
N ASN A 16 8.21 2.50 -6.70
CA ASN A 16 8.98 1.61 -7.58
C ASN A 16 8.53 1.57 -9.04
N THR A 17 7.72 2.51 -9.50
CA THR A 17 7.32 2.59 -10.91
C THR A 17 8.32 3.36 -11.75
N GLN A 18 9.01 2.67 -12.66
CA GLN A 18 9.66 3.27 -13.84
C GLN A 18 8.60 3.73 -14.86
N TYR A 19 7.72 4.66 -14.48
CA TYR A 19 6.95 5.43 -15.47
C TYR A 19 7.42 6.85 -15.38
N PHE A 20 8.37 7.22 -16.26
CA PHE A 20 8.84 8.59 -16.49
C PHE A 20 8.59 9.49 -15.28
N SER A 21 9.40 9.34 -14.21
CA SER A 21 9.41 10.32 -13.14
C SER A 21 9.83 11.62 -13.80
N VAL A 22 8.83 12.45 -14.11
CA VAL A 22 8.99 13.48 -15.14
C VAL A 22 10.16 14.42 -14.83
N LEU A 23 10.51 14.60 -13.55
CA LEU A 23 11.85 15.01 -13.10
C LEU A 23 12.10 14.35 -11.73
N SER A 24 13.25 13.70 -11.54
CA SER A 24 13.67 13.28 -10.18
C SER A 24 14.05 14.53 -9.36
N GLN A 25 14.12 14.43 -8.03
CA GLN A 25 14.58 15.55 -7.18
C GLN A 25 15.98 16.05 -7.62
N GLN A 26 16.84 15.15 -8.10
CA GLN A 26 18.13 15.49 -8.71
C GLN A 26 17.99 16.26 -10.02
N SER A 27 17.02 15.89 -10.88
CA SER A 27 16.72 16.65 -12.08
C SER A 27 16.24 18.06 -11.74
N LEU A 28 15.57 18.26 -10.60
CA LEU A 28 15.16 19.58 -10.08
C LEU A 28 16.33 20.37 -9.46
N ASP A 29 17.19 19.72 -8.68
CA ASP A 29 18.34 20.35 -8.01
C ASP A 29 19.44 20.78 -9.01
N GLY A 30 19.50 20.13 -10.18
CA GLY A 30 20.34 20.54 -11.31
C GLY A 30 19.84 21.78 -12.08
N LEU A 31 18.58 22.19 -11.91
CA LEU A 31 17.96 23.35 -12.58
C LEU A 31 18.27 24.69 -11.89
N GLY A 32 19.45 24.83 -11.27
CA GLY A 32 19.88 26.04 -10.58
C GLY A 32 19.53 27.32 -11.35
N HIS A 33 19.19 28.39 -10.61
CA HIS A 33 18.51 29.66 -10.95
C HIS A 33 18.80 30.42 -12.27
N THR A 34 19.46 29.84 -13.26
CA THR A 34 19.62 30.36 -14.61
C THR A 34 19.72 29.19 -15.59
N LEU A 35 18.61 28.81 -16.23
CA LEU A 35 18.65 28.02 -17.46
C LEU A 35 17.93 28.80 -18.56
N PRO A 36 18.64 29.20 -19.62
CA PRO A 36 18.04 29.52 -20.91
C PRO A 36 18.10 28.25 -21.77
N VAL A 37 17.17 27.30 -21.63
CA VAL A 37 17.37 25.99 -22.26
C VAL A 37 16.06 25.31 -22.69
N SER A 38 15.76 25.42 -23.98
CA SER A 38 14.94 24.53 -24.80
C SER A 38 15.55 23.11 -24.98
N LYS A 39 16.20 22.57 -23.95
CA LYS A 39 16.74 21.20 -23.93
C LYS A 39 16.51 20.53 -22.58
N LEU A 40 15.51 19.67 -22.57
CA LEU A 40 15.66 18.35 -21.96
C LEU A 40 14.99 17.37 -22.91
N ILE A 41 15.80 16.93 -23.87
CA ILE A 41 15.55 15.79 -24.72
C ILE A 41 15.82 14.57 -23.85
N VAL A 42 14.78 13.89 -23.36
CA VAL A 42 14.95 12.53 -22.82
C VAL A 42 14.97 11.59 -24.02
N ASP A 43 16.11 11.56 -24.73
CA ASP A 43 16.40 10.52 -25.71
C ASP A 43 16.86 9.26 -24.96
N ASP A 44 16.33 8.11 -25.36
CA ASP A 44 17.07 6.86 -25.27
C ASP A 44 18.29 6.99 -26.19
N PRO A 45 19.54 7.03 -25.68
CA PRO A 45 20.72 7.26 -26.49
C PRO A 45 20.93 6.24 -27.62
N GLU A 46 20.25 5.10 -27.58
CA GLU A 46 20.34 4.04 -28.58
C GLU A 46 19.32 4.17 -29.72
N SER A 47 18.33 5.06 -29.61
CA SER A 47 17.25 5.18 -30.60
C SER A 47 17.35 6.49 -31.40
N ASN A 48 17.42 6.39 -32.73
CA ASN A 48 17.48 7.52 -33.66
C ASN A 48 16.13 8.30 -33.77
N GLN A 49 15.37 8.44 -32.68
CA GLN A 49 14.03 9.02 -32.63
C GLN A 49 14.04 10.43 -32.02
N MET A 50 13.18 11.33 -32.52
CA MET A 50 12.98 12.66 -31.93
C MET A 50 12.45 12.61 -30.49
N ALA A 51 12.91 13.55 -29.67
CA ALA A 51 12.47 13.78 -28.29
C ALA A 51 10.94 13.80 -28.15
N ARG A 52 10.41 13.05 -27.17
CA ARG A 52 8.97 12.96 -26.87
C ARG A 52 8.55 13.64 -25.56
N HIS A 53 9.50 14.26 -24.87
CA HIS A 53 9.26 14.97 -23.62
C HIS A 53 10.07 16.26 -23.63
N PHE A 54 9.41 17.37 -23.35
CA PHE A 54 10.00 18.71 -23.27
C PHE A 54 9.83 19.28 -21.86
N VAL A 55 10.76 20.13 -21.46
CA VAL A 55 10.70 20.88 -20.19
C VAL A 55 10.90 22.36 -20.52
N CYS A 56 10.09 23.24 -19.93
CA CYS A 56 10.20 24.68 -20.14
C CYS A 56 9.74 25.48 -18.91
N THR A 57 10.07 26.76 -18.87
CA THR A 57 9.52 27.72 -17.90
C THR A 57 8.15 28.22 -18.36
N THR A 58 7.42 28.96 -17.51
CA THR A 58 6.05 29.36 -17.88
C THR A 58 6.00 30.37 -19.03
N ASP A 59 6.99 31.24 -19.16
CA ASP A 59 7.15 32.23 -20.24
C ASP A 59 7.52 31.60 -21.59
N GLU A 60 8.15 30.42 -21.58
CA GLU A 60 8.53 29.67 -22.78
C GLU A 60 7.43 28.75 -23.32
N THR A 61 6.32 28.59 -22.59
CA THR A 61 5.21 27.68 -22.92
C THR A 61 4.75 27.81 -24.38
N SER A 62 4.54 29.04 -24.86
CA SER A 62 4.09 29.30 -26.24
C SER A 62 5.12 28.86 -27.29
N VAL A 63 6.41 29.02 -27.00
CA VAL A 63 7.49 28.64 -27.93
C VAL A 63 7.56 27.11 -28.04
N VAL A 64 7.48 26.41 -26.92
CA VAL A 64 7.51 24.93 -26.90
C VAL A 64 6.27 24.34 -27.54
N ILE A 65 5.08 24.86 -27.23
CA ILE A 65 3.83 24.42 -27.89
C ILE A 65 3.95 24.57 -29.41
N ASN A 66 4.35 25.75 -29.91
CA ASN A 66 4.51 25.97 -31.34
C ASN A 66 5.54 25.03 -31.97
N HIS A 67 6.64 24.75 -31.26
CA HIS A 67 7.65 23.80 -31.71
C HIS A 67 7.08 22.38 -31.84
N VAL A 68 6.40 21.89 -30.80
CA VAL A 68 5.77 20.56 -30.78
C VAL A 68 4.74 20.44 -31.90
N LEU A 69 3.84 21.42 -32.04
CA LEU A 69 2.80 21.39 -33.06
C LEU A 69 3.35 21.44 -34.50
N SER A 70 4.50 22.09 -34.70
CA SER A 70 5.10 22.26 -36.04
C SER A 70 6.00 21.10 -36.48
N HIS A 71 6.56 20.34 -35.54
CA HIS A 71 7.62 19.36 -35.83
C HIS A 71 7.29 17.92 -35.42
N LEU A 72 6.34 17.73 -34.51
CA LEU A 72 5.95 16.39 -34.06
C LEU A 72 4.63 15.95 -34.67
N ASP A 73 4.68 14.73 -35.21
CA ASP A 73 3.54 13.92 -35.61
C ASP A 73 2.48 13.89 -34.50
N ASP A 74 1.25 14.25 -34.86
CA ASP A 74 0.11 14.41 -33.97
C ASP A 74 -0.50 13.08 -33.52
N THR A 75 -0.08 11.97 -34.13
CA THR A 75 -0.41 10.60 -33.71
C THR A 75 0.52 10.06 -32.62
N LYS A 76 1.67 10.73 -32.39
CA LYS A 76 2.67 10.31 -31.40
C LYS A 76 2.44 10.95 -30.04
N GLU A 77 2.71 10.19 -28.99
CA GLU A 77 2.68 10.74 -27.63
C GLU A 77 3.81 11.74 -27.43
N CYS A 78 3.45 12.88 -26.81
CA CYS A 78 4.37 13.95 -26.45
C CYS A 78 3.98 14.50 -25.09
N TYR A 79 4.98 14.82 -24.27
CA TYR A 79 4.82 15.37 -22.93
C TYR A 79 5.53 16.72 -22.82
N VAL A 80 4.95 17.66 -22.08
CA VAL A 80 5.57 18.95 -21.78
C VAL A 80 5.44 19.22 -20.29
N THR A 81 6.57 19.46 -19.63
CA THR A 81 6.63 19.82 -18.21
C THR A 81 6.96 21.27 -18.07
N VAL A 82 6.06 22.00 -17.40
CA VAL A 82 6.26 23.40 -17.09
C VAL A 82 6.82 23.51 -15.68
N VAL A 83 7.93 24.24 -15.52
CA VAL A 83 8.54 24.57 -14.24
C VAL A 83 8.23 26.03 -13.93
N GLN A 84 7.63 26.30 -12.76
CA GLN A 84 7.36 27.67 -12.34
C GLN A 84 8.62 28.28 -11.70
N THR A 85 9.06 29.44 -12.19
CA THR A 85 10.19 30.17 -11.57
C THR A 85 9.72 31.19 -10.53
N ALA A 86 10.60 31.55 -9.59
CA ALA A 86 10.26 32.40 -8.45
C ALA A 86 9.77 33.83 -8.80
N GLN A 87 9.97 34.27 -10.04
CA GLN A 87 9.63 35.63 -10.50
C GLN A 87 8.32 35.70 -11.31
N GLU A 88 7.65 34.56 -11.54
CA GLU A 88 6.51 34.48 -12.45
C GLU A 88 5.16 34.73 -11.76
N THR A 89 4.25 35.41 -12.48
CA THR A 89 2.90 35.76 -12.01
C THR A 89 1.79 34.86 -12.55
N ASN A 90 2.10 33.98 -13.51
CA ASN A 90 1.11 33.11 -14.14
C ASN A 90 0.52 32.13 -13.12
N THR A 91 -0.80 31.99 -13.12
CA THR A 91 -1.49 31.01 -12.28
C THR A 91 -1.51 29.64 -12.95
N GLN A 92 -1.74 28.57 -12.18
CA GLN A 92 -1.96 27.24 -12.78
C GLN A 92 -3.07 27.27 -13.83
N LYS A 93 -4.16 28.01 -13.57
CA LYS A 93 -5.28 28.15 -14.50
C LYS A 93 -4.84 28.69 -15.86
N ASP A 94 -3.98 29.70 -15.87
CA ASP A 94 -3.49 30.32 -17.11
C ASP A 94 -2.68 29.31 -17.93
N ILE A 95 -1.82 28.54 -17.27
CA ILE A 95 -0.97 27.53 -17.89
C ILE A 95 -1.81 26.35 -18.41
N GLU A 96 -2.68 25.78 -17.57
CA GLU A 96 -3.57 24.69 -17.98
C GLU A 96 -4.42 25.08 -19.19
N ASN A 97 -5.07 26.24 -19.17
CA ASN A 97 -5.86 26.71 -20.31
C ASN A 97 -5.01 26.91 -21.58
N THR A 98 -3.78 27.41 -21.45
CA THR A 98 -2.86 27.56 -22.59
C THR A 98 -2.59 26.21 -23.26
N PHE A 99 -2.35 25.16 -22.47
CA PHE A 99 -2.14 23.81 -22.98
C PHE A 99 -3.42 23.17 -23.52
N TYR A 100 -4.55 23.35 -22.86
CA TYR A 100 -5.83 22.79 -23.31
C TYR A 100 -6.24 23.34 -24.69
N HIS A 101 -6.04 24.64 -24.93
CA HIS A 101 -6.26 25.27 -26.24
C HIS A 101 -5.27 24.81 -27.33
N ALA A 102 -4.17 24.17 -26.94
CA ALA A 102 -3.19 23.57 -27.84
C ALA A 102 -3.36 22.04 -28.00
N ASP A 103 -4.53 21.51 -27.62
CA ASP A 103 -4.88 20.08 -27.66
C ASP A 103 -3.96 19.19 -26.80
N PHE A 104 -3.60 19.70 -25.62
CA PHE A 104 -3.05 18.91 -24.54
C PHE A 104 -4.11 18.67 -23.47
N HIS A 105 -3.84 17.70 -22.60
CA HIS A 105 -4.54 17.48 -21.36
C HIS A 105 -3.53 17.44 -20.20
N LEU A 106 -3.99 17.70 -18.98
CA LEU A 106 -3.16 17.53 -17.79
C LEU A 106 -2.75 16.05 -17.69
N ASP A 107 -1.48 15.78 -17.45
CA ASP A 107 -1.05 14.41 -17.24
C ASP A 107 -1.71 13.85 -15.99
N VAL A 108 -2.38 12.71 -16.16
CA VAL A 108 -3.23 12.13 -15.13
C VAL A 108 -2.44 11.72 -13.87
N ARG A 109 -1.12 11.47 -14.01
CA ARG A 109 -0.22 11.12 -12.89
C ARG A 109 0.04 12.29 -11.96
N GLU A 110 -0.28 13.52 -12.36
CA GLU A 110 -0.27 14.68 -11.47
C GLU A 110 -1.18 14.46 -10.25
N TRP A 111 -2.27 13.71 -10.42
CA TRP A 111 -3.21 13.37 -9.36
C TRP A 111 -2.68 12.34 -8.36
N LEU A 112 -1.60 11.63 -8.67
CA LEU A 112 -0.92 10.74 -7.72
C LEU A 112 -0.11 11.50 -6.66
N LYS A 113 0.18 12.78 -6.91
CA LYS A 113 1.00 13.64 -6.03
C LYS A 113 0.20 14.79 -5.41
N ARG A 114 -1.01 15.05 -5.89
CA ARG A 114 -1.85 16.17 -5.45
C ARG A 114 -2.74 15.74 -4.29
N ASP A 115 -2.64 16.46 -3.18
CA ASP A 115 -3.63 16.41 -2.11
C ASP A 115 -4.85 17.23 -2.52
N TYR A 116 -6.06 16.66 -2.47
CA TYR A 116 -7.28 17.33 -2.95
C TYR A 116 -7.69 18.56 -2.12
N ALA A 117 -7.73 18.41 -0.78
CA ALA A 117 -8.21 19.46 0.12
C ALA A 117 -7.43 20.80 0.05
N PRO A 118 -6.08 20.83 -0.02
CA PRO A 118 -5.33 22.09 -0.10
C PRO A 118 -5.34 22.74 -1.49
N LEU A 119 -5.92 22.13 -2.53
CA LEU A 119 -5.97 22.75 -3.85
C LEU A 119 -6.85 24.01 -3.83
N THR A 120 -6.32 25.07 -4.42
CA THR A 120 -7.02 26.33 -4.67
C THR A 120 -6.95 26.68 -6.15
N ASP A 121 -7.90 27.46 -6.64
CA ASP A 121 -8.00 27.78 -8.07
C ASP A 121 -6.87 28.70 -8.55
N ASN A 122 -6.18 29.37 -7.63
CA ASN A 122 -4.97 30.15 -7.89
C ASN A 122 -3.71 29.44 -7.36
N ARG A 123 -3.71 28.10 -7.33
CA ARG A 123 -2.57 27.33 -6.81
C ARG A 123 -1.28 27.70 -7.54
N ARG A 124 -0.22 27.92 -6.75
CA ARG A 124 1.16 27.89 -7.25
C ARG A 124 1.56 26.43 -7.41
N PHE A 125 2.34 26.14 -8.43
CA PHE A 125 2.89 24.81 -8.67
C PHE A 125 4.40 24.92 -8.78
N THR A 126 5.13 23.86 -8.44
CA THR A 126 6.58 23.82 -8.74
C THR A 126 6.80 23.31 -10.15
N THR A 127 6.09 22.23 -10.49
CA THR A 127 6.07 21.65 -11.83
C THR A 127 4.66 21.16 -12.15
N THR A 128 4.30 21.17 -13.42
CA THR A 128 3.09 20.51 -13.88
C THR A 128 3.30 19.95 -15.29
N THR A 129 2.76 18.77 -15.54
CA THR A 129 3.00 18.03 -16.79
C THR A 129 1.73 17.95 -17.63
N PHE A 130 1.89 18.12 -18.93
CA PHE A 130 0.84 17.99 -19.93
C PHE A 130 1.19 16.91 -20.93
N ARG A 131 0.17 16.17 -21.37
CA ARG A 131 0.27 15.16 -22.42
C ARG A 131 -0.50 15.66 -23.64
N ARG A 132 0.12 15.60 -24.82
CA ARG A 132 -0.55 15.94 -26.09
C ARG A 132 -1.58 14.87 -26.41
N ILE A 133 -2.79 15.28 -26.77
CA ILE A 133 -3.85 14.37 -27.19
C ILE A 133 -3.50 13.83 -28.56
N LYS A 134 -3.61 12.51 -28.74
CA LYS A 134 -3.46 11.86 -30.04
C LYS A 134 -4.56 12.37 -30.98
N GLN A 135 -4.16 12.98 -32.09
CA GLN A 135 -5.11 13.46 -33.10
C GLN A 135 -5.52 12.30 -34.00
N THR A 136 -6.56 11.58 -33.59
CA THR A 136 -7.04 10.37 -34.28
C THR A 136 -8.07 10.65 -35.36
N GLY A 137 -8.45 11.92 -35.55
CA GLY A 137 -9.56 12.34 -36.41
C GLY A 137 -10.94 12.26 -35.74
N HIS A 138 -11.02 11.84 -34.48
CA HIS A 138 -12.26 11.93 -33.69
C HIS A 138 -12.65 13.39 -33.46
N SER A 139 -13.94 13.73 -33.53
CA SER A 139 -14.41 15.11 -33.37
C SER A 139 -14.01 15.71 -32.01
N LEU A 140 -14.13 14.93 -30.94
CA LEU A 140 -13.79 15.32 -29.57
C LEU A 140 -12.29 15.49 -29.27
N CYS A 141 -11.39 15.22 -30.23
CA CYS A 141 -9.97 15.51 -30.05
C CYS A 141 -9.70 17.02 -29.94
N THR A 142 -10.54 17.87 -30.55
CA THR A 142 -10.40 19.33 -30.45
C THR A 142 -11.13 19.88 -29.23
N LEU A 143 -10.53 20.88 -28.57
CA LEU A 143 -11.17 21.48 -27.39
C LEU A 143 -12.50 22.16 -27.73
N ALA A 144 -12.60 22.77 -28.92
CA ALA A 144 -13.82 23.47 -29.34
C ALA A 144 -15.05 22.54 -29.37
N ASN A 145 -14.92 21.38 -30.04
CA ASN A 145 -16.01 20.41 -30.11
C ASN A 145 -16.32 19.80 -28.73
N LEU A 146 -15.28 19.59 -27.90
CA LEU A 146 -15.47 19.10 -26.55
C LEU A 146 -16.24 20.11 -25.68
N LEU A 147 -15.97 21.42 -25.83
CA LEU A 147 -16.71 22.47 -25.12
C LEU A 147 -18.15 22.61 -25.59
N ASP A 148 -18.44 22.36 -26.86
CA ASP A 148 -19.80 22.34 -27.40
C ASP A 148 -20.64 21.19 -26.80
N GLU A 149 -20.01 20.07 -26.47
CA GLU A 149 -20.65 18.91 -25.81
C GLU A 149 -20.49 18.90 -24.28
N ARG A 150 -19.91 19.95 -23.67
CA ARG A 150 -19.47 19.98 -22.27
C ARG A 150 -20.52 19.51 -21.24
N ASP A 151 -21.78 19.87 -21.44
CA ASP A 151 -22.86 19.53 -20.51
C ASP A 151 -23.32 18.07 -20.61
N LEU A 152 -22.92 17.36 -21.67
CA LEU A 152 -23.17 15.94 -21.91
C LEU A 152 -21.92 15.09 -21.65
N HIS A 153 -20.78 15.52 -22.19
CA HIS A 153 -19.50 14.79 -22.15
C HIS A 153 -18.34 15.78 -21.96
N MET A 154 -17.52 15.58 -20.92
CA MET A 154 -16.30 16.36 -20.72
C MET A 154 -15.14 15.45 -20.30
N ASP A 155 -13.98 15.70 -20.90
CA ASP A 155 -12.72 15.11 -20.44
C ASP A 155 -12.19 16.01 -19.33
N MET A 156 -12.32 15.56 -18.08
CA MET A 156 -11.97 16.36 -16.91
C MET A 156 -10.47 16.66 -16.80
N LEU A 157 -9.61 16.04 -17.62
CA LEU A 157 -8.19 16.42 -17.74
C LEU A 157 -7.96 17.61 -18.66
N ARG A 158 -9.00 18.10 -19.33
CA ARG A 158 -8.98 19.27 -20.23
C ARG A 158 -9.84 20.42 -19.72
N GLU A 159 -10.25 20.37 -18.46
CA GLU A 159 -11.05 21.40 -17.83
C GLU A 159 -10.40 21.85 -16.51
N PHE A 160 -10.05 23.13 -16.45
CA PHE A 160 -9.67 23.73 -15.17
C PHE A 160 -10.94 24.03 -14.36
N SER A 161 -11.30 23.16 -13.43
CA SER A 161 -12.28 23.48 -12.40
C SER A 161 -12.11 22.63 -11.15
N SER A 162 -12.56 23.15 -10.01
CA SER A 162 -12.69 22.41 -8.75
C SER A 162 -13.58 21.18 -8.84
N ARG A 163 -14.59 21.19 -9.71
CA ARG A 163 -15.47 20.03 -9.93
C ARG A 163 -14.73 18.97 -10.74
N SER A 164 -14.09 19.36 -11.83
CA SER A 164 -13.27 18.47 -12.68
C SER A 164 -12.17 17.81 -11.85
N ASP A 165 -11.47 18.59 -11.02
CA ASP A 165 -10.55 18.12 -10.00
C ASP A 165 -11.18 17.04 -9.09
N GLY A 166 -12.40 17.28 -8.60
CA GLY A 166 -13.14 16.35 -7.74
C GLY A 166 -13.45 15.02 -8.41
N HIS A 167 -13.86 15.04 -9.69
CA HIS A 167 -14.11 13.84 -10.47
C HIS A 167 -12.83 13.02 -10.68
N VAL A 168 -11.72 13.65 -11.09
CA VAL A 168 -10.45 12.94 -11.31
C VAL A 168 -9.90 12.37 -9.99
N TYR A 169 -10.04 13.12 -8.89
CA TYR A 169 -9.54 12.68 -7.59
C TYR A 169 -10.22 11.39 -7.09
N ARG A 170 -11.49 11.12 -7.41
CA ARG A 170 -12.14 9.85 -7.03
C ARG A 170 -11.47 8.63 -7.66
N TYR A 171 -11.02 8.75 -8.91
CA TYR A 171 -10.23 7.70 -9.57
C TYR A 171 -8.84 7.57 -8.96
N ALA A 172 -8.18 8.68 -8.61
CA ALA A 172 -6.91 8.66 -7.88
C ALA A 172 -7.05 7.97 -6.52
N PHE A 173 -8.15 8.26 -5.80
CA PHE A 173 -8.50 7.60 -4.54
C PHE A 173 -8.78 6.11 -4.73
N ALA A 174 -9.51 5.71 -5.78
CA ALA A 174 -9.82 4.31 -6.07
C ALA A 174 -8.56 3.44 -6.23
N GLN A 175 -7.46 4.01 -6.76
CA GLN A 175 -6.19 3.29 -6.88
C GLN A 175 -5.63 2.78 -5.55
N SER A 176 -5.98 3.41 -4.42
CA SER A 176 -5.54 2.95 -3.10
C SER A 176 -6.17 1.62 -2.65
N PHE A 177 -7.16 1.11 -3.40
CA PHE A 177 -7.84 -0.17 -3.16
C PHE A 177 -7.52 -1.24 -4.20
N ILE A 178 -6.78 -0.89 -5.25
CA ILE A 178 -6.30 -1.83 -6.26
C ILE A 178 -5.23 -2.72 -5.64
N ARG A 179 -5.38 -4.03 -5.82
CA ARG A 179 -4.46 -5.05 -5.31
C ARG A 179 -3.69 -5.68 -6.49
N PRO A 180 -2.54 -6.34 -6.23
CA PRO A 180 -1.75 -6.98 -7.28
C PRO A 180 -2.55 -8.00 -8.09
N GLY A 181 -2.52 -7.85 -9.42
CA GLY A 181 -3.21 -8.69 -10.39
C GLY A 181 -4.68 -8.35 -10.62
N ASP A 182 -5.23 -7.28 -10.02
CA ASP A 182 -6.67 -6.99 -10.10
C ASP A 182 -7.12 -6.68 -11.54
N ASN A 183 -8.27 -7.25 -11.91
CA ASN A 183 -9.05 -6.87 -13.10
C ASN A 183 -10.16 -5.89 -12.70
N LEU A 184 -10.26 -4.78 -13.43
CA LEU A 184 -11.13 -3.65 -13.10
C LEU A 184 -12.25 -3.46 -14.13
N LEU A 185 -13.42 -3.08 -13.66
CA LEU A 185 -14.52 -2.56 -14.47
C LEU A 185 -14.86 -1.14 -14.03
N ASP A 186 -14.90 -0.20 -14.97
CA ASP A 186 -15.32 1.17 -14.73
C ASP A 186 -16.66 1.45 -15.39
N CYS A 187 -17.73 1.55 -14.59
CA CYS A 187 -19.10 1.74 -15.05
C CYS A 187 -19.43 3.23 -15.23
N ALA A 188 -19.85 3.60 -16.44
CA ALA A 188 -19.98 4.97 -16.93
C ALA A 188 -18.65 5.73 -16.95
N CYS A 189 -17.70 5.16 -17.70
CA CYS A 189 -16.35 5.71 -17.85
C CYS A 189 -16.29 7.05 -18.62
N GLY A 190 -17.38 7.46 -19.28
CA GLY A 190 -17.44 8.66 -20.10
C GLY A 190 -16.37 8.64 -21.19
N LEU A 191 -15.55 9.70 -21.24
CA LEU A 191 -14.43 9.84 -22.18
C LEU A 191 -13.16 9.08 -21.77
N GLY A 192 -13.18 8.32 -20.67
CA GLY A 192 -12.16 7.32 -20.32
C GLY A 192 -10.97 7.80 -19.49
N TYR A 193 -10.88 9.09 -19.16
CA TYR A 193 -9.72 9.62 -18.42
C TYR A 193 -9.50 8.93 -17.05
N GLY A 194 -10.57 8.51 -16.38
CA GLY A 194 -10.52 7.83 -15.08
C GLY A 194 -10.04 6.38 -15.18
N SER A 195 -10.56 5.63 -16.14
CA SER A 195 -10.10 4.27 -16.44
C SER A 195 -8.64 4.28 -16.89
N TYR A 196 -8.23 5.30 -17.67
CA TYR A 196 -6.83 5.52 -18.02
C TYR A 196 -5.96 5.72 -16.79
N LEU A 197 -6.34 6.59 -15.84
CA LEU A 197 -5.60 6.77 -14.60
C LEU A 197 -5.38 5.45 -13.86
N MET A 198 -6.43 4.65 -13.68
CA MET A 198 -6.33 3.37 -12.97
C MET A 198 -5.46 2.36 -13.71
N SER A 199 -5.49 2.36 -15.04
CA SER A 199 -4.69 1.44 -15.87
C SER A 199 -3.17 1.67 -15.76
N LEU A 200 -2.75 2.85 -15.29
CA LEU A 200 -1.33 3.17 -15.07
C LEU A 200 -0.78 2.60 -13.76
N ASN A 201 -1.63 1.99 -12.92
CA ASN A 201 -1.18 1.30 -11.73
C ASN A 201 -0.62 -0.09 -12.09
N ASP A 202 0.63 -0.35 -11.71
CA ASP A 202 1.32 -1.63 -11.98
C ASP A 202 0.64 -2.86 -11.41
N SER A 203 -0.16 -2.68 -10.35
CA SER A 203 -0.92 -3.76 -9.75
C SER A 203 -2.10 -4.20 -10.62
N VAL A 204 -2.52 -3.40 -11.60
CA VAL A 204 -3.63 -3.74 -12.49
C VAL A 204 -3.18 -4.69 -13.59
N SER A 205 -3.93 -5.76 -13.76
CA SER A 205 -3.79 -6.64 -14.91
C SER A 205 -4.51 -6.04 -16.12
N HIS A 206 -5.79 -5.67 -15.95
CA HIS A 206 -6.63 -5.14 -17.02
C HIS A 206 -7.72 -4.20 -16.50
N VAL A 207 -8.08 -3.18 -17.28
CA VAL A 207 -9.22 -2.29 -17.02
C VAL A 207 -10.17 -2.35 -18.22
N THR A 208 -11.45 -2.58 -17.96
CA THR A 208 -12.52 -2.40 -18.94
C THR A 208 -13.35 -1.19 -18.54
N GLY A 209 -13.39 -0.15 -19.37
CA GLY A 209 -14.31 0.97 -19.21
C GLY A 209 -15.59 0.74 -20.00
N VAL A 210 -16.75 1.08 -19.44
CA VAL A 210 -18.03 0.95 -20.14
C VAL A 210 -18.86 2.22 -20.05
N ASP A 211 -19.50 2.60 -21.15
CA ASP A 211 -20.40 3.75 -21.21
C ASP A 211 -21.50 3.54 -22.27
N ILE A 212 -22.67 4.13 -22.07
CA ILE A 212 -23.79 4.03 -23.01
C ILE A 212 -23.53 4.81 -24.30
N CYS A 213 -22.70 5.85 -24.25
CA CYS A 213 -22.43 6.72 -25.40
C CYS A 213 -21.36 6.11 -26.33
N VAL A 214 -21.80 5.63 -27.50
CA VAL A 214 -20.92 5.12 -28.57
C VAL A 214 -19.85 6.13 -28.97
N ASN A 215 -20.19 7.42 -29.04
CA ASN A 215 -19.25 8.48 -29.40
C ASN A 215 -18.15 8.63 -28.34
N SER A 216 -18.51 8.62 -27.05
CA SER A 216 -17.55 8.72 -25.95
C SER A 216 -16.63 7.51 -25.87
N VAL A 217 -17.16 6.30 -26.05
CA VAL A 217 -16.38 5.05 -26.12
C VAL A 217 -15.44 5.06 -27.33
N GLY A 218 -15.87 5.60 -28.47
CA GLY A 218 -15.05 5.78 -29.66
C GLY A 218 -13.84 6.67 -29.39
N TYR A 219 -14.05 7.82 -28.75
CA TYR A 219 -12.99 8.71 -28.30
C TYR A 219 -12.04 8.01 -27.31
N ALA A 220 -12.58 7.38 -26.27
CA ALA A 220 -11.81 6.75 -25.20
C ALA A 220 -10.86 5.66 -25.74
N ASN A 221 -11.36 4.79 -26.63
CA ASN A 221 -10.53 3.77 -27.29
C ASN A 221 -9.40 4.38 -28.12
N GLN A 222 -9.65 5.48 -28.83
CA GLN A 222 -8.68 6.10 -29.71
C GLN A 222 -7.62 6.93 -28.96
N VAL A 223 -7.99 7.61 -27.88
CA VAL A 223 -7.10 8.52 -27.13
C VAL A 223 -6.39 7.81 -25.97
N TYR A 224 -7.09 6.92 -25.26
CA TYR A 224 -6.59 6.28 -24.05
C TYR A 224 -6.39 4.77 -24.15
N GLY A 225 -7.01 4.09 -25.12
CA GLY A 225 -6.90 2.63 -25.26
C GLY A 225 -5.46 2.14 -25.42
N HIS A 226 -5.14 1.02 -24.76
CA HIS A 226 -3.85 0.33 -24.83
C HIS A 226 -3.99 -1.13 -24.37
N ASP A 227 -2.90 -1.88 -24.32
CA ASP A 227 -2.91 -3.34 -24.09
C ASP A 227 -3.61 -3.78 -22.79
N LYS A 228 -3.60 -2.94 -21.74
CA LYS A 228 -4.28 -3.23 -20.46
C LYS A 228 -5.59 -2.46 -20.27
N LEU A 229 -6.06 -1.74 -21.29
CA LEU A 229 -7.21 -0.85 -21.20
C LEU A 229 -8.01 -0.80 -22.50
N ASN A 230 -9.25 -1.26 -22.42
CA ASN A 230 -10.22 -1.13 -23.50
C ASN A 230 -11.54 -0.54 -23.01
N TYR A 231 -12.30 0.02 -23.95
CA TYR A 231 -13.61 0.59 -23.68
C TYR A 231 -14.69 -0.09 -24.52
N GLN A 232 -15.86 -0.32 -23.93
CA GLN A 232 -16.99 -0.98 -24.59
C GLN A 232 -18.27 -0.17 -24.39
N THR A 233 -19.12 -0.14 -25.43
CA THR A 233 -20.45 0.44 -25.30
C THR A 233 -21.34 -0.52 -24.52
N LEU A 234 -21.96 -0.02 -23.44
CA LEU A 234 -22.90 -0.78 -22.63
C LEU A 234 -23.92 0.15 -21.97
N ASP A 235 -25.19 -0.17 -22.13
CA ASP A 235 -26.23 0.31 -21.20
C ASP A 235 -26.21 -0.58 -19.95
N ILE A 236 -26.07 0.01 -18.78
CA ILE A 236 -26.08 -0.71 -17.50
C ILE A 236 -27.44 -1.41 -17.28
N ASP A 237 -28.53 -0.88 -17.83
CA ASP A 237 -29.84 -1.55 -17.80
C ASP A 237 -29.88 -2.83 -18.66
N GLU A 238 -28.94 -2.99 -19.61
CA GLU A 238 -28.78 -4.17 -20.47
C GLU A 238 -27.62 -5.09 -20.02
N TYR A 239 -27.19 -5.00 -18.75
CA TYR A 239 -26.05 -5.75 -18.21
C TYR A 239 -26.08 -7.27 -18.43
N ALA A 240 -27.28 -7.86 -18.58
CA ALA A 240 -27.49 -9.30 -18.71
C ALA A 240 -26.87 -9.88 -19.99
N ASP A 241 -26.75 -9.08 -21.05
CA ASP A 241 -26.28 -9.51 -22.37
C ASP A 241 -24.75 -9.41 -22.54
N THR A 242 -24.04 -8.92 -21.51
CA THR A 242 -22.57 -8.80 -21.54
C THR A 242 -21.90 -10.17 -21.39
N ASN A 243 -20.72 -10.40 -21.96
CA ASN A 243 -19.92 -11.61 -21.72
C ASN A 243 -18.71 -11.33 -20.82
N PHE A 244 -18.91 -10.53 -19.78
CA PHE A 244 -17.83 -10.16 -18.88
C PHE A 244 -17.31 -11.34 -18.08
N GLU A 245 -15.98 -11.38 -17.95
CA GLU A 245 -15.31 -12.15 -16.91
C GLU A 245 -15.51 -11.50 -15.54
N ALA A 246 -15.10 -12.19 -14.47
CA ALA A 246 -15.21 -11.67 -13.13
C ALA A 246 -14.12 -10.63 -12.83
N PHE A 247 -14.52 -9.51 -12.24
CA PHE A 247 -13.67 -8.39 -11.85
C PHE A 247 -13.36 -8.39 -10.34
N ASP A 248 -12.18 -7.89 -9.98
CA ASP A 248 -11.73 -7.71 -8.61
C ASP A 248 -12.17 -6.36 -8.02
N LEU A 249 -12.38 -5.36 -8.87
CA LEU A 249 -12.83 -4.02 -8.48
C LEU A 249 -13.76 -3.43 -9.55
N ILE A 250 -14.91 -2.92 -9.10
CA ILE A 250 -15.84 -2.14 -9.92
C ILE A 250 -15.85 -0.69 -9.41
N THR A 251 -15.62 0.28 -10.29
CA THR A 251 -15.85 1.70 -10.01
C THR A 251 -17.13 2.19 -10.69
N SER A 252 -17.83 3.13 -10.07
CA SER A 252 -18.97 3.82 -10.67
C SER A 252 -19.19 5.18 -10.00
N PHE A 253 -18.79 6.24 -10.67
CA PHE A 253 -18.85 7.59 -10.10
C PHE A 253 -19.91 8.42 -10.81
N GLU A 254 -20.90 8.90 -10.06
CA GLU A 254 -21.95 9.81 -10.56
C GLU A 254 -22.74 9.15 -11.70
N THR A 255 -23.31 8.00 -11.39
CA THR A 255 -23.93 7.12 -12.38
C THR A 255 -25.26 6.61 -11.91
N ILE A 256 -25.34 6.15 -10.66
CA ILE A 256 -26.50 5.43 -10.11
C ILE A 256 -27.76 6.31 -10.15
N GLU A 257 -27.61 7.62 -9.97
CA GLU A 257 -28.65 8.63 -10.11
C GLU A 257 -29.16 8.80 -11.55
N HIS A 258 -28.34 8.45 -12.54
CA HIS A 258 -28.65 8.51 -13.97
C HIS A 258 -29.19 7.20 -14.55
N VAL A 259 -29.13 6.09 -13.82
CA VAL A 259 -29.72 4.82 -14.26
C VAL A 259 -31.21 4.80 -13.96
N LYS A 260 -32.05 4.45 -14.95
CA LYS A 260 -33.51 4.41 -14.75
C LYS A 260 -33.91 3.36 -13.71
N ASP A 261 -33.40 2.13 -13.86
CA ASP A 261 -33.46 1.11 -12.82
C ASP A 261 -32.09 0.99 -12.12
N TYR A 262 -31.83 1.78 -11.07
CA TYR A 262 -30.55 1.69 -10.33
C TYR A 262 -30.27 0.28 -9.76
N HIS A 263 -31.28 -0.60 -9.69
CA HIS A 263 -31.07 -1.99 -9.33
C HIS A 263 -30.24 -2.76 -10.37
N SER A 264 -30.24 -2.34 -11.65
CA SER A 264 -29.45 -2.93 -12.72
C SER A 264 -27.94 -2.87 -12.43
N PHE A 265 -27.46 -1.75 -11.86
CA PHE A 265 -26.06 -1.64 -11.43
C PHE A 265 -25.69 -2.71 -10.40
N PHE A 266 -26.51 -2.90 -9.36
CA PHE A 266 -26.21 -3.91 -8.34
C PHE A 266 -26.34 -5.34 -8.88
N LYS A 267 -27.27 -5.59 -9.82
CA LYS A 267 -27.36 -6.89 -10.51
C LYS A 267 -26.14 -7.15 -11.39
N LEU A 268 -25.59 -6.12 -12.05
CA LEU A 268 -24.30 -6.18 -12.75
C LEU A 268 -23.19 -6.55 -11.75
N CYS A 269 -23.09 -5.86 -10.61
CA CYS A 269 -22.08 -6.19 -9.60
C CYS A 269 -22.21 -7.62 -9.09
N LEU A 270 -23.42 -8.11 -8.77
CA LEU A 270 -23.64 -9.50 -8.38
C LEU A 270 -23.17 -10.48 -9.47
N ARG A 271 -23.35 -10.11 -10.73
CA ARG A 271 -23.02 -10.99 -11.85
C ARG A 271 -21.51 -11.07 -12.11
N CYS A 272 -20.80 -9.94 -12.08
CA CYS A 272 -19.42 -9.86 -12.55
C CYS A 272 -18.39 -9.51 -11.47
N LEU A 273 -18.77 -9.25 -10.21
CA LEU A 273 -17.79 -9.04 -9.14
C LEU A 273 -17.39 -10.37 -8.51
N LYS A 274 -16.09 -10.56 -8.27
CA LYS A 274 -15.57 -11.68 -7.48
C LYS A 274 -16.05 -11.60 -6.02
N PRO A 275 -16.19 -12.73 -5.31
CA PRO A 275 -16.63 -12.73 -3.91
C PRO A 275 -15.71 -11.95 -2.95
N ASP A 276 -14.42 -11.80 -3.25
CA ASP A 276 -13.48 -10.95 -2.49
C ASP A 276 -13.26 -9.56 -3.13
N GLY A 277 -14.10 -9.20 -4.10
CA GLY A 277 -13.99 -7.96 -4.85
C GLY A 277 -14.45 -6.73 -4.09
N ARG A 278 -14.29 -5.56 -4.71
CA ARG A 278 -14.77 -4.27 -4.18
C ARG A 278 -15.62 -3.52 -5.18
N VAL A 279 -16.52 -2.71 -4.64
CA VAL A 279 -17.21 -1.64 -5.36
C VAL A 279 -16.81 -0.31 -4.74
N ILE A 280 -16.41 0.65 -5.57
CA ILE A 280 -16.20 2.04 -5.16
C ILE A 280 -17.16 2.90 -5.98
N ALA A 281 -18.11 3.52 -5.31
CA ALA A 281 -19.15 4.28 -5.99
C ALA A 281 -19.38 5.66 -5.37
N SER A 282 -19.86 6.61 -6.19
CA SER A 282 -20.33 7.91 -5.71
C SER A 282 -21.70 8.28 -6.23
N VAL A 283 -22.41 9.07 -5.42
CA VAL A 283 -23.68 9.72 -5.79
C VAL A 283 -23.69 11.15 -5.27
N PRO A 284 -24.41 12.07 -5.94
CA PRO A 284 -24.66 13.40 -5.40
C PRO A 284 -25.58 13.31 -4.17
N TYR A 285 -25.25 14.06 -3.13
CA TYR A 285 -25.95 14.05 -1.84
C TYR A 285 -27.09 15.06 -1.83
N MET A 286 -28.34 14.58 -1.75
CA MET A 286 -29.55 15.40 -1.60
C MET A 286 -29.53 16.60 -2.57
N TRP A 287 -29.38 16.29 -3.86
CA TRP A 287 -29.12 17.26 -4.94
C TRP A 287 -30.41 17.93 -5.40
N VAL A 288 -31.00 18.72 -4.51
CA VAL A 288 -32.28 19.39 -4.75
C VAL A 288 -32.14 20.91 -4.64
N ASP A 289 -32.94 21.62 -5.43
CA ASP A 289 -33.06 23.07 -5.38
C ASP A 289 -33.94 23.54 -4.20
N GLU A 290 -34.17 24.85 -4.10
CA GLU A 290 -35.00 25.45 -3.04
C GLU A 290 -36.47 24.96 -3.05
N THR A 291 -36.92 24.34 -4.16
CA THR A 291 -38.24 23.74 -4.30
C THR A 291 -38.29 22.27 -3.87
N GLY A 292 -37.15 21.69 -3.51
CA GLY A 292 -37.00 20.28 -3.17
C GLY A 292 -37.00 19.36 -4.39
N LYS A 293 -36.68 19.88 -5.58
CA LYS A 293 -36.59 19.10 -6.82
C LYS A 293 -35.17 19.09 -7.34
N ASP A 294 -34.78 17.98 -7.94
CA ASP A 294 -33.51 17.90 -8.63
C ASP A 294 -33.54 18.78 -9.90
N PRO A 295 -32.65 19.77 -10.04
CA PRO A 295 -32.63 20.64 -11.21
C PRO A 295 -32.09 19.93 -12.47
N ASN A 296 -31.45 18.76 -12.34
CA ASN A 296 -30.92 18.01 -13.47
C ASN A 296 -32.00 17.07 -14.05
N PRO A 297 -32.47 17.29 -15.29
CA PRO A 297 -33.50 16.43 -15.89
C PRO A 297 -33.03 14.99 -16.15
N TYR A 298 -31.72 14.74 -16.05
CA TYR A 298 -31.13 13.41 -16.22
C TYR A 298 -30.87 12.68 -14.89
N HIS A 299 -31.17 13.28 -13.74
CA HIS A 299 -31.20 12.57 -12.46
C HIS A 299 -32.60 11.96 -12.26
N PHE A 300 -32.67 10.63 -12.24
CA PHE A 300 -33.90 9.90 -11.97
C PHE A 300 -34.12 9.67 -10.48
N HIS A 301 -33.07 9.79 -9.66
CA HIS A 301 -33.08 9.41 -8.25
C HIS A 301 -32.28 10.36 -7.37
N GLU A 302 -32.86 10.76 -6.25
CA GLU A 302 -32.16 11.47 -5.18
C GLU A 302 -31.60 10.49 -4.14
N PHE A 303 -30.42 10.79 -3.57
CA PHE A 303 -29.78 9.98 -2.53
C PHE A 303 -29.42 10.80 -1.29
N ASP A 304 -29.88 10.32 -0.14
CA ASP A 304 -29.20 10.55 1.14
C ASP A 304 -28.31 9.33 1.48
N TRP A 305 -27.58 9.42 2.58
CA TRP A 305 -26.75 8.30 3.02
C TRP A 305 -27.56 7.06 3.38
N HIS A 306 -28.73 7.22 4.00
CA HIS A 306 -29.53 6.08 4.44
C HIS A 306 -30.01 5.24 3.25
N LYS A 307 -30.55 5.87 2.21
CA LYS A 307 -30.94 5.21 0.95
C LYS A 307 -29.73 4.58 0.27
N PHE A 308 -28.61 5.29 0.18
CA PHE A 308 -27.42 4.78 -0.49
C PHE A 308 -26.84 3.55 0.23
N LYS A 309 -26.67 3.63 1.55
CA LYS A 309 -26.24 2.51 2.42
C LYS A 309 -27.18 1.31 2.31
N ASN A 310 -28.49 1.53 2.42
CA ASN A 310 -29.47 0.45 2.41
C ASN A 310 -29.49 -0.32 1.08
N LEU A 311 -29.22 0.35 -0.05
CA LEU A 311 -29.11 -0.34 -1.34
C LEU A 311 -27.93 -1.31 -1.36
N PHE A 312 -26.75 -0.89 -0.90
CA PHE A 312 -25.61 -1.80 -0.78
C PHE A 312 -25.93 -2.99 0.14
N GLU A 313 -26.51 -2.72 1.32
CA GLU A 313 -26.85 -3.78 2.28
C GLU A 313 -27.92 -4.74 1.75
N GLN A 314 -28.93 -4.24 1.03
CA GLN A 314 -29.96 -5.07 0.38
C GLN A 314 -29.38 -6.06 -0.63
N TYR A 315 -28.31 -5.67 -1.32
CA TYR A 315 -27.60 -6.53 -2.28
C TYR A 315 -26.47 -7.33 -1.63
N GLY A 316 -26.42 -7.36 -0.30
CA GLY A 316 -25.47 -8.17 0.45
C GLY A 316 -24.05 -7.61 0.39
N PHE A 317 -23.86 -6.30 0.39
CA PHE A 317 -22.55 -5.69 0.54
C PHE A 317 -22.32 -5.23 1.98
N LEU A 318 -21.08 -5.35 2.43
CA LEU A 318 -20.54 -4.69 3.61
C LEU A 318 -19.95 -3.35 3.20
N ILE A 319 -20.32 -2.28 3.88
CA ILE A 319 -19.65 -0.99 3.72
C ILE A 319 -18.32 -1.04 4.49
N GLU A 320 -17.19 -0.93 3.77
CA GLU A 320 -15.86 -0.82 4.37
C GLU A 320 -15.57 0.61 4.85
N ALA A 321 -15.97 1.59 4.04
CA ALA A 321 -15.70 3.00 4.31
C ALA A 321 -16.70 3.92 3.62
N ARG A 322 -16.85 5.10 4.20
CA ARG A 322 -17.73 6.18 3.74
C ARG A 322 -16.95 7.49 3.72
N TYR A 323 -17.11 8.26 2.65
CA TYR A 323 -16.46 9.56 2.48
C TYR A 323 -17.44 10.63 2.00
N HIS A 324 -17.11 11.87 2.32
CA HIS A 324 -17.82 13.08 1.90
C HIS A 324 -16.88 13.93 1.06
N GLN A 325 -17.35 14.38 -0.10
CA GLN A 325 -16.58 15.25 -0.98
C GLN A 325 -17.31 16.56 -1.26
N THR A 326 -16.55 17.66 -1.22
CA THR A 326 -17.02 18.99 -1.65
C THR A 326 -16.02 19.62 -2.61
N ALA A 327 -16.50 20.53 -3.46
CA ALA A 327 -15.74 21.36 -4.37
C ALA A 327 -16.37 22.78 -4.40
N PRO A 328 -15.58 23.87 -4.41
CA PRO A 328 -16.14 25.20 -4.61
C PRO A 328 -16.80 25.33 -5.98
N GLY A 329 -17.75 26.24 -6.13
CA GLY A 329 -18.46 26.49 -7.40
C GLY A 329 -19.50 25.43 -7.79
N GLY A 330 -19.76 24.44 -6.93
CA GLY A 330 -20.87 23.50 -7.11
C GLY A 330 -22.23 24.12 -6.83
N PHE A 331 -23.29 23.39 -7.15
CA PHE A 331 -24.67 23.87 -7.02
C PHE A 331 -25.09 24.03 -5.55
N LYS A 332 -24.77 23.02 -4.73
CA LYS A 332 -25.28 22.90 -3.37
C LYS A 332 -24.41 23.63 -2.35
N LEU A 333 -23.09 23.50 -2.47
CA LEU A 333 -22.14 24.11 -1.55
C LEU A 333 -21.13 25.00 -2.30
N PRO A 334 -21.58 26.04 -3.03
CA PRO A 334 -20.75 26.83 -3.94
C PRO A 334 -19.55 27.51 -3.27
N GLN A 335 -19.63 27.78 -1.98
CA GLN A 335 -18.57 28.45 -1.20
C GLN A 335 -17.74 27.48 -0.36
N SER A 336 -18.08 26.18 -0.35
CA SER A 336 -17.32 25.21 0.44
C SER A 336 -15.95 24.96 -0.18
N PRO A 337 -14.89 24.86 0.64
CA PRO A 337 -13.58 24.46 0.13
C PRO A 337 -13.62 23.00 -0.35
N ARG A 338 -12.58 22.61 -1.09
CA ARG A 338 -12.35 21.21 -1.42
C ARG A 338 -12.19 20.40 -0.14
N ARG A 339 -12.95 19.31 0.01
CA ARG A 339 -12.80 18.34 1.10
C ARG A 339 -13.00 16.93 0.56
N PHE A 340 -12.26 15.97 1.12
CA PHE A 340 -12.49 14.54 0.90
C PHE A 340 -12.20 13.84 2.24
N GLU A 341 -13.24 13.65 3.05
CA GLU A 341 -13.09 13.27 4.45
C GLU A 341 -13.77 11.91 4.69
N LYS A 342 -13.09 11.02 5.42
CA LYS A 342 -13.67 9.75 5.86
C LYS A 342 -14.59 10.01 7.05
N SER A 343 -15.80 9.47 7.00
CA SER A 343 -16.75 9.47 8.10
C SER A 343 -17.01 8.06 8.60
N ALA A 344 -17.35 7.91 9.88
CA ALA A 344 -17.83 6.63 10.38
C ALA A 344 -19.17 6.29 9.72
N ILE A 345 -19.39 5.00 9.44
CA ILE A 345 -20.56 4.49 8.69
C ILE A 345 -21.88 4.92 9.34
N GLU A 346 -21.95 4.87 10.67
CA GLU A 346 -23.14 5.19 11.47
C GLU A 346 -23.13 6.61 12.05
N ALA A 347 -22.18 7.47 11.64
CA ALA A 347 -22.16 8.85 12.11
C ALA A 347 -23.35 9.65 11.55
N PRO A 348 -23.83 10.69 12.27
CA PRO A 348 -24.79 11.63 11.73
C PRO A 348 -24.31 12.28 10.43
N GLU A 349 -25.27 12.63 9.57
CA GLU A 349 -24.99 13.27 8.29
C GLU A 349 -24.31 14.63 8.45
N THR A 350 -23.34 14.87 7.58
CA THR A 350 -22.70 16.17 7.39
C THR A 350 -23.00 16.67 5.98
N GLU A 351 -23.30 17.96 5.87
CA GLU A 351 -23.62 18.57 4.58
C GLU A 351 -22.44 18.43 3.62
N THR A 352 -22.71 17.86 2.45
CA THR A 352 -21.72 17.57 1.41
C THR A 352 -22.33 17.72 0.02
N GLU A 353 -21.50 17.61 -1.01
CA GLU A 353 -21.97 17.55 -2.39
C GLU A 353 -22.06 16.12 -2.88
N TRP A 354 -21.10 15.26 -2.49
CA TRP A 354 -21.05 13.87 -2.93
C TRP A 354 -20.74 12.92 -1.78
N LEU A 355 -21.42 11.78 -1.80
CA LEU A 355 -21.09 10.62 -1.01
C LEU A 355 -20.21 9.69 -1.84
N VAL A 356 -19.15 9.15 -1.25
CA VAL A 356 -18.35 8.08 -1.84
C VAL A 356 -18.31 6.91 -0.87
N VAL A 357 -18.50 5.70 -1.39
CA VAL A 357 -18.53 4.47 -0.61
C VAL A 357 -17.52 3.47 -1.14
N VAL A 358 -16.90 2.72 -0.23
CA VAL A 358 -16.13 1.52 -0.54
C VAL A 358 -16.86 0.35 0.09
N ALA A 359 -17.20 -0.66 -0.70
CA ALA A 359 -17.96 -1.81 -0.24
C ALA A 359 -17.38 -3.11 -0.79
N THR A 360 -17.58 -4.21 -0.07
CA THR A 360 -17.17 -5.57 -0.47
C THR A 360 -18.32 -6.55 -0.22
N PRO A 361 -18.42 -7.67 -0.96
CA PRO A 361 -19.45 -8.67 -0.71
C PRO A 361 -19.50 -9.19 0.73
N ASP A 362 -20.70 -9.33 1.26
CA ASP A 362 -20.99 -10.10 2.46
C ASP A 362 -21.25 -11.56 2.09
N LEU A 363 -20.25 -12.42 2.31
CA LEU A 363 -20.35 -13.83 1.92
C LEU A 363 -21.31 -14.65 2.79
N THR A 364 -21.85 -14.05 3.87
CA THR A 364 -22.96 -14.65 4.63
C THR A 364 -24.33 -14.36 4.00
N HIS A 365 -24.40 -13.42 3.06
CA HIS A 365 -25.64 -13.04 2.42
C HIS A 365 -26.00 -14.04 1.29
N PRO A 366 -27.27 -14.50 1.18
CA PRO A 366 -27.65 -15.52 0.19
C PRO A 366 -27.37 -15.14 -1.26
N LEU A 367 -27.41 -13.85 -1.60
CA LEU A 367 -27.16 -13.37 -2.97
C LEU A 367 -25.73 -13.65 -3.46
N TRP A 368 -24.78 -13.89 -2.57
CA TRP A 368 -23.38 -14.19 -2.92
C TRP A 368 -23.04 -15.68 -2.89
N ALA A 369 -24.03 -16.54 -2.60
CA ALA A 369 -23.80 -17.98 -2.54
C ALA A 369 -23.51 -18.58 -3.93
N GLU A 370 -24.04 -18.01 -5.01
CA GLU A 370 -23.80 -18.49 -6.37
C GLU A 370 -22.42 -18.10 -6.89
N GLN A 371 -21.95 -16.89 -6.59
CA GLN A 371 -20.67 -16.33 -7.01
C GLN A 371 -19.51 -17.03 -6.32
N GLN A 372 -19.73 -17.56 -5.11
CA GLN A 372 -18.76 -18.43 -4.44
C GLN A 372 -18.49 -19.73 -5.20
N LYS A 373 -19.28 -20.07 -6.23
CA LYS A 373 -19.01 -21.18 -7.16
C LYS A 373 -17.98 -20.85 -8.23
N PHE A 374 -17.60 -19.57 -8.41
CA PHE A 374 -16.49 -19.24 -9.29
C PHE A 374 -15.22 -19.97 -8.85
N PRO A 375 -14.42 -20.51 -9.78
CA PRO A 375 -13.14 -21.08 -9.41
C PRO A 375 -12.30 -20.00 -8.75
N TYR A 376 -11.85 -20.27 -7.52
CA TYR A 376 -10.98 -19.33 -6.82
C TYR A 376 -9.62 -19.27 -7.50
N GLN A 377 -9.20 -18.06 -7.81
CA GLN A 377 -7.85 -17.76 -8.27
C GLN A 377 -7.38 -16.52 -7.53
N ASN A 378 -6.23 -16.62 -6.86
CA ASN A 378 -5.60 -15.42 -6.32
C ASN A 378 -4.89 -14.68 -7.47
N PRO A 379 -5.30 -13.44 -7.83
CA PRO A 379 -4.71 -12.74 -8.97
C PRO A 379 -3.20 -12.51 -8.84
N GLN A 380 -2.68 -12.44 -7.61
CA GLN A 380 -1.25 -12.29 -7.34
C GLN A 380 -0.44 -13.56 -7.66
N TYR A 381 -1.04 -14.75 -7.60
CA TYR A 381 -0.36 -16.06 -7.71
C TYR A 381 -0.98 -16.94 -8.80
N ALA A 382 -1.35 -16.34 -9.93
CA ALA A 382 -2.21 -16.97 -10.92
C ALA A 382 -1.61 -18.16 -11.71
N GLN A 383 -0.33 -18.52 -11.55
CA GLN A 383 0.37 -19.49 -12.41
C GLN A 383 1.23 -20.53 -11.67
N GLY A 384 1.18 -21.79 -12.13
CA GLY A 384 2.06 -22.89 -11.70
C GLY A 384 1.55 -23.76 -10.56
N GLU A 385 2.35 -24.76 -10.17
CA GLU A 385 2.15 -25.49 -8.91
C GLU A 385 2.50 -24.55 -7.76
N LEU A 386 1.49 -24.14 -6.99
CA LEU A 386 1.67 -23.19 -5.90
C LEU A 386 2.31 -23.85 -4.67
N PRO A 387 3.28 -23.19 -4.01
CA PRO A 387 3.72 -23.62 -2.69
C PRO A 387 2.53 -23.69 -1.73
N GLN A 388 2.53 -24.71 -0.87
CA GLN A 388 1.44 -25.03 0.04
C GLN A 388 0.96 -23.83 0.89
N PHE A 389 1.85 -22.90 1.23
CA PHE A 389 1.54 -21.75 2.08
C PHE A 389 0.89 -20.56 1.35
N VAL A 390 0.82 -20.59 0.00
CA VAL A 390 0.05 -19.65 -0.84
C VAL A 390 -1.06 -20.33 -1.65
N ASP A 391 -1.18 -21.67 -1.58
CA ASP A 391 -2.33 -22.40 -2.14
C ASP A 391 -3.58 -22.23 -1.27
N PHE A 392 -4.15 -21.03 -1.32
CA PHE A 392 -5.36 -20.69 -0.57
C PHE A 392 -6.57 -21.48 -1.05
N ALA A 393 -6.62 -21.84 -2.34
CA ALA A 393 -7.73 -22.56 -2.96
C ALA A 393 -7.95 -23.91 -2.28
N SER A 394 -6.87 -24.67 -2.06
CA SER A 394 -6.91 -25.95 -1.34
C SER A 394 -6.88 -25.77 0.18
N GLY A 395 -6.39 -24.62 0.65
CA GLY A 395 -6.12 -24.36 2.06
C GLY A 395 -7.31 -23.94 2.91
N TYR A 396 -8.25 -23.18 2.35
CA TYR A 396 -9.42 -22.67 3.06
C TYR A 396 -10.70 -23.35 2.59
N ALA A 397 -11.68 -23.45 3.49
CA ALA A 397 -13.03 -23.84 3.09
C ALA A 397 -13.69 -22.75 2.22
N ASN A 398 -13.45 -21.48 2.56
CA ASN A 398 -13.79 -20.34 1.72
C ASN A 398 -12.54 -19.48 1.43
N PRO A 399 -11.84 -19.73 0.31
CA PRO A 399 -10.59 -19.04 -0.02
C PRO A 399 -10.77 -17.54 -0.29
N TRP A 400 -11.98 -17.09 -0.66
CA TRP A 400 -12.30 -15.68 -0.87
C TRP A 400 -12.16 -14.83 0.41
N LEU A 401 -12.25 -15.46 1.60
CA LEU A 401 -12.05 -14.76 2.87
C LEU A 401 -10.61 -14.27 3.06
N HIS A 402 -9.62 -14.89 2.40
CA HIS A 402 -8.21 -14.55 2.59
C HIS A 402 -7.94 -13.06 2.33
N ARG A 403 -8.38 -12.55 1.17
CA ARG A 403 -8.18 -11.15 0.77
C ARG A 403 -9.19 -10.19 1.41
N GLN A 404 -10.30 -10.68 1.96
CA GLN A 404 -11.26 -9.84 2.71
C GLN A 404 -10.84 -9.60 4.16
N VAL A 405 -10.30 -10.61 4.87
CA VAL A 405 -10.08 -10.52 6.32
C VAL A 405 -8.67 -10.87 6.80
N VAL A 406 -7.84 -11.56 6.01
CA VAL A 406 -6.52 -12.03 6.44
C VAL A 406 -5.39 -11.13 5.94
N GLN A 407 -5.25 -10.97 4.63
CA GLN A 407 -4.08 -10.38 3.98
C GLN A 407 -3.91 -8.89 4.34
N VAL A 408 -2.84 -8.54 5.07
CA VAL A 408 -2.51 -7.14 5.38
C VAL A 408 -2.35 -6.36 4.07
N GLY A 409 -2.84 -5.12 4.04
CA GLY A 409 -2.81 -4.26 2.85
C GLY A 409 -3.95 -4.53 1.87
N GLN A 410 -4.51 -5.74 1.84
CA GLN A 410 -5.60 -6.10 0.92
C GLN A 410 -6.96 -6.25 1.61
N ARG A 411 -6.98 -6.71 2.87
CA ARG A 411 -8.19 -6.90 3.69
C ARG A 411 -8.95 -5.61 3.97
N ILE A 412 -10.19 -5.75 4.43
CA ILE A 412 -10.99 -4.66 5.01
C ILE A 412 -10.13 -3.93 6.04
N GLN A 413 -9.81 -2.66 5.82
CA GLN A 413 -8.83 -1.94 6.64
C GLN A 413 -9.40 -1.59 8.03
N ASP A 414 -10.66 -1.15 8.05
CA ASP A 414 -11.37 -0.76 9.26
C ASP A 414 -11.53 -1.97 10.21
N SER A 415 -10.93 -1.89 11.40
CA SER A 415 -10.91 -3.00 12.34
C SER A 415 -12.29 -3.36 12.86
N ASP A 416 -13.15 -2.36 13.07
CA ASP A 416 -14.46 -2.58 13.68
C ASP A 416 -15.40 -3.25 12.67
N VAL A 417 -15.36 -2.79 11.40
CA VAL A 417 -16.09 -3.45 10.30
C VAL A 417 -15.62 -4.89 10.14
N ARG A 418 -14.29 -5.10 10.09
CA ARG A 418 -13.70 -6.44 9.93
C ARG A 418 -14.09 -7.38 11.08
N LEU A 419 -14.07 -6.91 12.33
CA LEU A 419 -14.44 -7.74 13.49
C LEU A 419 -15.94 -8.05 13.54
N LYS A 420 -16.80 -7.10 13.18
CA LYS A 420 -18.25 -7.35 13.03
C LYS A 420 -18.50 -8.42 11.97
N TYR A 421 -17.80 -8.35 10.84
CA TYR A 421 -17.93 -9.36 9.78
C TYR A 421 -17.42 -10.74 10.22
N VAL A 422 -16.25 -10.82 10.86
CA VAL A 422 -15.73 -12.07 11.43
C VAL A 422 -16.70 -12.68 12.44
N SER A 423 -17.34 -11.85 13.29
CA SER A 423 -18.40 -12.31 14.21
C SER A 423 -19.58 -12.93 13.47
N LYS A 424 -20.02 -12.27 12.38
CA LYS A 424 -21.12 -12.77 11.53
C LYS A 424 -20.76 -14.10 10.88
N LEU A 425 -19.54 -14.24 10.35
CA LEU A 425 -19.03 -15.49 9.75
C LEU A 425 -18.92 -16.64 10.76
N LEU A 426 -18.55 -16.36 12.01
CA LEU A 426 -18.55 -17.39 13.07
C LEU A 426 -19.97 -17.89 13.37
N GLN A 427 -20.96 -16.99 13.35
CA GLN A 427 -22.36 -17.33 13.63
C GLN A 427 -23.01 -18.20 12.55
N THR A 428 -22.49 -18.19 11.31
CA THR A 428 -23.00 -19.08 10.24
C THR A 428 -22.48 -20.51 10.35
N GLY A 429 -21.55 -20.80 11.27
CA GLY A 429 -20.90 -22.11 11.37
C GLY A 429 -19.87 -22.36 10.27
N SER A 430 -19.20 -21.31 9.78
CA SER A 430 -18.12 -21.42 8.79
C SER A 430 -17.09 -22.47 9.19
N SER A 431 -16.59 -23.25 8.22
CA SER A 431 -15.57 -24.28 8.46
C SER A 431 -14.17 -23.69 8.70
N ASP A 432 -13.93 -22.41 8.39
CA ASP A 432 -12.67 -21.71 8.67
C ASP A 432 -12.59 -21.18 10.12
N THR A 433 -13.15 -21.92 11.09
CA THR A 433 -13.35 -21.48 12.48
C THR A 433 -12.06 -21.02 13.16
N LEU A 434 -10.95 -21.77 13.02
CA LEU A 434 -9.69 -21.42 13.69
C LEU A 434 -9.12 -20.08 13.21
N MET A 435 -9.23 -19.81 11.89
CA MET A 435 -8.89 -18.52 11.32
C MET A 435 -9.73 -17.42 11.96
N LEU A 436 -11.05 -17.59 11.92
CA LEU A 436 -11.98 -16.55 12.37
C LEU A 436 -11.83 -16.27 13.88
N LEU A 437 -11.65 -17.31 14.70
CA LEU A 437 -11.35 -17.16 16.13
C LEU A 437 -10.01 -16.43 16.35
N THR A 438 -8.99 -16.73 15.56
CA THR A 438 -7.69 -16.03 15.63
C THR A 438 -7.87 -14.54 15.35
N LEU A 439 -8.57 -14.20 14.25
CA LEU A 439 -8.82 -12.81 13.85
C LEU A 439 -9.65 -12.06 14.91
N MET A 440 -10.68 -12.72 15.46
CA MET A 440 -11.51 -12.17 16.55
C MET A 440 -10.64 -11.85 17.78
N GLY A 441 -9.77 -12.77 18.18
CA GLY A 441 -8.93 -12.63 19.37
C GLY A 441 -7.98 -11.43 19.31
N TYR A 442 -7.40 -11.14 18.14
CA TYR A 442 -6.54 -9.98 17.94
C TYR A 442 -7.29 -8.65 18.08
N GLY A 443 -8.60 -8.65 17.86
CA GLY A 443 -9.45 -7.46 17.97
C GLY A 443 -10.03 -7.20 19.35
N LEU A 444 -9.79 -8.08 20.33
CA LEU A 444 -10.40 -7.95 21.65
C LEU A 444 -9.81 -6.76 22.45
N PRO A 445 -10.65 -5.94 23.09
CA PRO A 445 -10.17 -4.88 23.97
C PRO A 445 -9.45 -5.48 25.18
N LYS A 446 -8.26 -4.94 25.48
CA LYS A 446 -7.38 -5.44 26.56
C LYS A 446 -8.05 -5.37 27.94
N ASP A 447 -8.88 -4.35 28.16
CA ASP A 447 -9.50 -4.10 29.47
C ASP A 447 -10.84 -4.84 29.68
N ASN A 448 -11.31 -5.62 28.70
CA ASN A 448 -12.57 -6.37 28.81
C ASN A 448 -12.33 -7.86 29.08
N THR A 449 -12.05 -8.19 30.33
CA THR A 449 -11.76 -9.57 30.78
C THR A 449 -12.93 -10.53 30.51
N ALA A 450 -14.18 -10.08 30.55
CA ALA A 450 -15.34 -10.94 30.31
C ALA A 450 -15.41 -11.42 28.85
N LEU A 451 -15.20 -10.51 27.89
CA LEU A 451 -15.11 -10.87 26.47
C LEU A 451 -13.92 -11.80 26.20
N GLN A 452 -12.77 -11.52 26.79
CA GLN A 452 -11.58 -12.37 26.64
C GLN A 452 -11.81 -13.78 27.17
N ARG A 453 -12.43 -13.94 28.34
CA ARG A 453 -12.75 -15.28 28.89
C ARG A 453 -13.71 -16.05 28.00
N ASN A 454 -14.74 -15.40 27.44
CA ASN A 454 -15.66 -16.05 26.51
C ASN A 454 -14.92 -16.51 25.25
N TRP A 455 -14.09 -15.63 24.67
CA TRP A 455 -13.29 -15.98 23.51
C TRP A 455 -12.28 -17.10 23.80
N LEU A 456 -11.59 -17.08 24.94
CA LEU A 456 -10.66 -18.13 25.35
C LEU A 456 -11.34 -19.50 25.44
N LYS A 457 -12.59 -19.54 25.92
CA LYS A 457 -13.39 -20.77 25.91
C LYS A 457 -13.62 -21.27 24.48
N GLN A 458 -14.09 -20.39 23.58
CA GLN A 458 -14.29 -20.76 22.17
C GLN A 458 -13.00 -21.19 21.48
N ALA A 459 -11.87 -20.53 21.79
CA ALA A 459 -10.55 -20.89 21.30
C ALA A 459 -10.13 -22.29 21.79
N SER A 460 -10.36 -22.60 23.07
CA SER A 460 -10.11 -23.93 23.64
C SER A 460 -10.92 -25.00 22.92
N ASP A 461 -12.23 -24.78 22.80
CA ASP A 461 -13.16 -25.71 22.13
C ASP A 461 -12.70 -25.98 20.68
N GLY A 462 -12.32 -24.92 19.94
CA GLY A 462 -11.81 -25.04 18.57
C GLY A 462 -10.49 -25.82 18.46
N LEU A 463 -9.55 -25.60 19.40
CA LEU A 463 -8.27 -26.30 19.42
C LEU A 463 -8.42 -27.79 19.80
N GLU A 464 -9.33 -28.11 20.72
CA GLU A 464 -9.63 -29.49 21.14
C GLU A 464 -10.17 -30.34 19.98
N VAL A 465 -11.04 -29.76 19.14
CA VAL A 465 -11.55 -30.44 17.94
C VAL A 465 -10.39 -30.86 17.03
N VAL A 466 -9.41 -29.99 16.80
CA VAL A 466 -8.26 -30.29 15.94
C VAL A 466 -7.37 -31.37 16.56
N LEU A 467 -7.12 -31.28 17.87
CA LEU A 467 -6.32 -32.28 18.60
C LEU A 467 -6.94 -33.68 18.61
N SER A 468 -8.24 -33.79 18.34
CA SER A 468 -8.94 -35.08 18.21
C SER A 468 -8.83 -35.72 16.81
N THR A 469 -8.14 -35.07 15.86
CA THR A 469 -7.95 -35.57 14.49
C THR A 469 -6.56 -36.17 14.28
N ASP A 470 -6.46 -37.22 13.46
CA ASP A 470 -5.21 -37.97 13.23
C ASP A 470 -4.20 -37.23 12.34
N LEU A 471 -4.66 -36.31 11.47
CA LEU A 471 -3.81 -35.56 10.54
C LEU A 471 -4.31 -34.11 10.41
N MET A 472 -3.42 -33.15 10.68
CA MET A 472 -3.73 -31.73 10.50
C MET A 472 -3.39 -31.31 9.07
N ALA A 473 -4.39 -30.86 8.31
CA ALA A 473 -4.15 -30.23 7.03
C ALA A 473 -3.27 -28.97 7.19
N PRO A 474 -2.45 -28.60 6.18
CA PRO A 474 -1.54 -27.47 6.22
C PRO A 474 -2.07 -26.15 6.81
N PHE A 475 -3.20 -25.67 6.30
CA PHE A 475 -3.79 -24.42 6.77
C PHE A 475 -4.45 -24.57 8.14
N THR A 476 -4.97 -25.76 8.47
CA THR A 476 -5.41 -26.09 9.83
C THR A 476 -4.25 -25.97 10.80
N LEU A 477 -3.07 -26.51 10.47
CA LEU A 477 -1.85 -26.35 11.27
C LEU A 477 -1.46 -24.87 11.44
N ARG A 478 -1.46 -24.08 10.37
CA ARG A 478 -1.18 -22.63 10.44
C ARG A 478 -2.06 -21.93 11.46
N TRP A 479 -3.37 -22.22 11.43
CA TRP A 479 -4.34 -21.52 12.26
C TRP A 479 -4.42 -22.09 13.67
N TYR A 480 -4.19 -23.39 13.83
CA TYR A 480 -3.98 -24.03 15.13
C TYR A 480 -2.82 -23.37 15.88
N VAL A 481 -1.64 -23.25 15.24
CA VAL A 481 -0.47 -22.58 15.82
C VAL A 481 -0.79 -21.13 16.16
N SER A 482 -1.49 -20.42 15.26
CA SER A 482 -1.82 -19.01 15.47
C SER A 482 -2.81 -18.77 16.60
N LEU A 483 -3.84 -19.60 16.71
CA LEU A 483 -4.86 -19.52 17.74
C LEU A 483 -4.30 -19.93 19.11
N ALA A 484 -3.54 -21.03 19.17
CA ALA A 484 -2.90 -21.50 20.41
C ALA A 484 -1.90 -20.46 20.92
N PHE A 485 -1.08 -19.88 20.05
CA PHE A 485 -0.15 -18.82 20.45
C PHE A 485 -0.89 -17.60 21.01
N LEU A 486 -1.95 -17.14 20.34
CA LEU A 486 -2.73 -16.00 20.79
C LEU A 486 -3.44 -16.28 22.13
N ALA A 487 -4.00 -17.49 22.30
CA ALA A 487 -4.59 -17.92 23.56
C ALA A 487 -3.54 -17.92 24.68
N ALA A 488 -2.33 -18.44 24.44
CA ALA A 488 -1.22 -18.41 25.38
C ALA A 488 -0.86 -16.98 25.80
N CYS A 489 -0.74 -16.06 24.85
CA CYS A 489 -0.50 -14.64 25.13
C CYS A 489 -1.62 -14.03 26.00
N LYS A 490 -2.88 -14.37 25.74
CA LYS A 490 -4.02 -13.85 26.52
C LYS A 490 -4.04 -14.39 27.95
N TYR A 491 -3.76 -15.69 28.14
CA TYR A 491 -3.57 -16.23 29.49
C TYR A 491 -2.38 -15.59 30.20
N LEU A 492 -1.27 -15.35 29.49
CA LEU A 492 -0.11 -14.66 30.05
C LEU A 492 -0.44 -13.22 30.48
N GLU A 493 -1.16 -12.46 29.64
CA GLU A 493 -1.65 -11.11 29.95
C GLU A 493 -2.55 -11.09 31.19
N ASN A 494 -3.34 -12.16 31.41
CA ASN A 494 -4.21 -12.32 32.58
C ASN A 494 -3.47 -12.85 33.84
N GLY A 495 -2.17 -13.15 33.75
CA GLY A 495 -1.39 -13.75 34.84
C GLY A 495 -1.68 -15.25 35.08
N GLU A 496 -2.34 -15.92 34.14
CA GLU A 496 -2.70 -17.33 34.20
C GLU A 496 -1.57 -18.21 33.62
N PHE A 497 -0.41 -18.22 34.30
CA PHE A 497 0.83 -18.79 33.78
C PHE A 497 0.75 -20.29 33.43
N ALA A 498 -0.02 -21.09 34.19
CA ALA A 498 -0.17 -22.52 33.92
C ALA A 498 -0.84 -22.79 32.57
N GLU A 499 -1.94 -22.09 32.28
CA GLU A 499 -2.62 -22.20 30.99
C GLU A 499 -1.78 -21.58 29.87
N ALA A 500 -1.13 -20.44 30.12
CA ALA A 500 -0.21 -19.84 29.15
C ALA A 500 0.88 -20.85 28.73
N SER A 501 1.54 -21.50 29.70
CA SER A 501 2.54 -22.54 29.44
C SER A 501 1.95 -23.72 28.67
N ARG A 502 0.74 -24.18 29.02
CA ARG A 502 0.08 -25.28 28.30
C ARG A 502 -0.06 -24.98 26.82
N TYR A 503 -0.56 -23.80 26.46
CA TYR A 503 -0.75 -23.41 25.06
C TYR A 503 0.55 -23.09 24.35
N PHE A 504 1.54 -22.45 25.00
CA PHE A 504 2.86 -22.27 24.40
C PHE A 504 3.51 -23.63 24.09
N LEU A 505 3.38 -24.63 24.96
CA LEU A 505 3.85 -25.99 24.69
C LEU A 505 3.14 -26.67 23.52
N LEU A 506 1.85 -26.39 23.30
CA LEU A 506 1.14 -26.88 22.11
C LEU A 506 1.75 -26.30 20.83
N VAL A 507 2.16 -25.03 20.85
CA VAL A 507 2.79 -24.38 19.71
C VAL A 507 4.19 -24.92 19.45
N THR A 508 5.02 -25.14 20.48
CA THR A 508 6.39 -25.67 20.30
C THR A 508 6.42 -27.12 19.83
N ARG A 509 5.36 -27.88 20.08
CA ARG A 509 5.22 -29.28 19.61
C ARG A 509 4.64 -29.41 18.21
N ALA A 510 4.08 -28.34 17.65
CA ALA A 510 3.54 -28.34 16.31
C ALA A 510 4.67 -28.38 15.28
N ASP A 511 4.52 -29.19 14.22
CA ASP A 511 5.47 -29.22 13.10
C ASP A 511 5.26 -28.02 12.18
N CYS A 512 5.60 -26.81 12.65
CA CYS A 512 5.40 -25.56 11.92
C CYS A 512 6.02 -25.58 10.51
N SER A 513 7.13 -26.30 10.36
CA SER A 513 7.88 -26.45 9.12
C SER A 513 7.12 -27.25 8.05
N ALA A 514 6.16 -28.10 8.45
CA ALA A 514 5.27 -28.77 7.51
C ALA A 514 4.36 -27.79 6.75
N PHE A 515 4.15 -26.56 7.27
CA PHE A 515 3.45 -25.50 6.55
C PHE A 515 4.43 -24.58 5.80
N CYS A 516 5.30 -23.89 6.54
CA CYS A 516 6.27 -22.94 6.03
C CYS A 516 7.28 -22.56 7.12
N SER A 517 8.51 -22.17 6.74
CA SER A 517 9.53 -21.69 7.68
C SER A 517 9.02 -20.55 8.58
N VAL A 518 8.21 -19.65 8.01
CA VAL A 518 7.58 -18.50 8.68
C VAL A 518 6.82 -18.88 9.96
N LEU A 519 6.10 -20.01 9.94
CA LEU A 519 5.25 -20.39 11.07
C LEU A 519 6.07 -20.71 12.33
N ASN A 520 7.38 -21.01 12.18
CA ASN A 520 8.28 -21.28 13.31
C ASN A 520 8.50 -20.06 14.21
N ILE A 521 8.28 -18.83 13.74
CA ILE A 521 8.42 -17.62 14.56
C ILE A 521 7.61 -17.75 15.85
N LYS A 522 6.35 -18.21 15.75
CA LYS A 522 5.47 -18.39 16.91
C LYS A 522 5.97 -19.46 17.88
N ALA A 523 6.58 -20.53 17.39
CA ALA A 523 7.15 -21.57 18.24
C ALA A 523 8.43 -21.11 18.95
N ILE A 524 9.29 -20.36 18.26
CA ILE A 524 10.48 -19.74 18.85
C ILE A 524 10.10 -18.71 19.92
N GLU A 525 9.10 -17.87 19.64
CA GLU A 525 8.56 -16.94 20.64
C GLU A 525 7.89 -17.67 21.81
N SER A 526 7.24 -18.80 21.57
CA SER A 526 6.68 -19.64 22.63
C SER A 526 7.78 -20.14 23.57
N HIS A 527 8.92 -20.58 23.04
CA HIS A 527 10.10 -20.94 23.85
C HIS A 527 10.62 -19.77 24.69
N TYR A 528 10.63 -18.56 24.12
CA TYR A 528 11.00 -17.36 24.86
C TYR A 528 10.06 -17.09 26.05
N PHE A 529 8.75 -17.16 25.84
CA PHE A 529 7.77 -16.94 26.91
C PHE A 529 7.77 -18.06 27.95
N LEU A 530 7.94 -19.32 27.54
CA LEU A 530 8.11 -20.44 28.46
C LEU A 530 9.33 -20.25 29.35
N ALA A 531 10.46 -19.79 28.79
CA ALA A 531 11.64 -19.48 29.58
C ALA A 531 11.39 -18.35 30.59
N LYS A 532 10.61 -17.31 30.23
CA LYS A 532 10.22 -16.26 31.17
C LYS A 532 9.35 -16.80 32.31
N ILE A 533 8.36 -17.64 32.00
CA ILE A 533 7.48 -18.25 33.00
C ILE A 533 8.27 -19.16 33.93
N ALA A 534 9.17 -20.00 33.39
CA ALA A 534 10.06 -20.83 34.18
C ALA A 534 10.94 -19.99 35.12
N LEU A 535 11.50 -18.88 34.64
CA LEU A 535 12.29 -17.98 35.47
C LEU A 535 11.47 -17.33 36.60
N LEU A 536 10.23 -16.92 36.33
CA LEU A 536 9.31 -16.41 37.34
C LEU A 536 8.97 -17.43 38.44
N ASN A 537 9.09 -18.72 38.12
CA ASN A 537 8.89 -19.83 39.05
C ASN A 537 10.20 -20.31 39.70
N ASP A 538 11.30 -19.56 39.58
CA ASP A 538 12.64 -19.92 40.06
C ASP A 538 13.22 -21.21 39.43
N GLN A 539 12.79 -21.54 38.20
CA GLN A 539 13.21 -22.74 37.46
C GLN A 539 14.25 -22.40 36.37
N SER A 540 15.40 -21.85 36.75
CA SER A 540 16.42 -21.39 35.80
C SER A 540 16.94 -22.47 34.84
N THR A 541 17.02 -23.74 35.28
CA THR A 541 17.41 -24.86 34.40
C THR A 541 16.38 -25.11 33.30
N GLU A 542 15.09 -25.05 33.63
CA GLU A 542 14.00 -25.20 32.65
C GLU A 542 13.97 -24.00 31.69
N ALA A 543 14.23 -22.79 32.19
CA ALA A 543 14.39 -21.61 31.34
C ALA A 543 15.50 -21.82 30.30
N SER A 544 16.70 -22.25 30.72
CA SER A 544 17.81 -22.56 29.81
C SER A 544 17.46 -23.65 28.78
N GLN A 545 16.71 -24.69 29.19
CA GLN A 545 16.27 -25.75 28.28
C GLN A 545 15.34 -25.21 27.19
N HIS A 546 14.38 -24.35 27.54
CA HIS A 546 13.50 -23.73 26.55
C HIS A 546 14.26 -22.82 25.58
N LEU A 547 15.23 -22.03 26.07
CA LEU A 547 16.05 -21.18 25.19
C LEU A 547 16.89 -22.01 24.22
N ALA A 548 17.52 -23.09 24.69
CA ALA A 548 18.28 -24.02 23.85
C ALA A 548 17.40 -24.70 22.80
N ALA A 549 16.19 -25.13 23.18
CA ALA A 549 15.24 -25.74 22.25
C ALA A 549 14.77 -24.74 21.17
N GLY A 550 14.45 -23.50 21.54
CA GLY A 550 14.10 -22.46 20.58
C GLY A 550 15.25 -22.14 19.61
N LYS A 551 16.51 -22.15 20.08
CA LYS A 551 17.70 -22.03 19.23
C LYS A 551 17.82 -23.18 18.23
N ALA A 552 17.62 -24.42 18.69
CA ALA A 552 17.64 -25.59 17.80
C ALA A 552 16.56 -25.49 16.71
N GLN A 553 15.37 -25.00 17.06
CA GLN A 553 14.29 -24.81 16.10
C GLN A 553 14.60 -23.75 15.02
N ILE A 554 15.36 -22.71 15.33
CA ILE A 554 15.83 -21.74 14.33
C ILE A 554 16.72 -22.41 13.28
N PHE A 555 17.65 -23.28 13.70
CA PHE A 555 18.48 -24.00 12.76
C PHE A 555 17.65 -24.93 11.86
N ALA A 556 16.67 -25.64 12.43
CA ALA A 556 15.77 -26.47 11.65
C ALA A 556 14.94 -25.65 10.63
N ALA A 557 14.38 -24.51 11.06
CA ALA A 557 13.63 -23.62 10.19
C ALA A 557 14.49 -22.97 9.10
N THR A 558 15.79 -22.73 9.38
CA THR A 558 16.77 -22.23 8.40
C THR A 558 16.99 -23.23 7.27
N GLU A 559 17.10 -24.52 7.58
CA GLU A 559 17.23 -25.56 6.53
C GLU A 559 15.95 -25.67 5.69
N VAL A 560 14.78 -25.54 6.31
CA VAL A 560 13.48 -25.53 5.59
C VAL A 560 13.41 -24.33 4.65
N PHE A 561 13.78 -23.14 5.13
CA PHE A 561 13.87 -21.94 4.28
C PHE A 561 14.82 -22.16 3.11
N LYS A 562 16.00 -22.74 3.35
CA LYS A 562 16.96 -23.06 2.29
C LYS A 562 16.36 -23.98 1.23
N HIS A 563 15.64 -25.03 1.64
CA HIS A 563 14.94 -25.89 0.68
C HIS A 563 13.89 -25.13 -0.13
N SER A 564 13.17 -24.17 0.47
CA SER A 564 12.25 -23.30 -0.27
C SER A 564 12.96 -22.45 -1.33
N ILE A 565 14.15 -21.91 -1.02
CA ILE A 565 14.98 -21.17 -1.98
C ILE A 565 15.50 -22.10 -3.09
N ASP A 566 16.00 -23.29 -2.72
CA ASP A 566 16.47 -24.29 -3.69
C ASP A 566 15.35 -24.73 -4.65
N ALA A 567 14.10 -24.71 -4.17
CA ALA A 567 12.89 -24.95 -4.96
C ALA A 567 12.31 -23.68 -5.63
N GLN A 568 13.02 -22.55 -5.59
CA GLN A 568 12.63 -21.26 -6.19
C GLN A 568 11.28 -20.71 -5.70
N GLN A 569 10.84 -21.10 -4.49
CA GLN A 569 9.56 -20.66 -3.94
C GLN A 569 9.56 -19.17 -3.57
N ASP A 570 10.73 -18.55 -3.40
CA ASP A 570 10.90 -17.12 -3.15
C ASP A 570 10.59 -16.24 -4.36
N LEU A 571 10.61 -16.79 -5.58
CA LEU A 571 10.15 -16.09 -6.78
C LEU A 571 8.62 -15.93 -6.79
N ILE A 572 7.90 -16.81 -6.09
CA ILE A 572 6.44 -16.76 -5.93
C ILE A 572 6.08 -16.01 -4.66
N ALA A 573 6.84 -16.21 -3.58
CA ALA A 573 6.58 -15.67 -2.26
C ALA A 573 7.78 -14.86 -1.75
N ASP A 574 7.88 -13.63 -2.25
CA ASP A 574 8.93 -12.67 -1.89
C ASP A 574 9.02 -12.39 -0.37
N PHE A 575 7.88 -12.46 0.33
CA PHE A 575 7.79 -12.29 1.78
C PHE A 575 8.64 -13.29 2.58
N LEU A 576 9.03 -14.43 2.01
CA LEU A 576 9.88 -15.41 2.69
C LEU A 576 11.18 -14.78 3.23
N TRP A 577 11.74 -13.80 2.52
CA TRP A 577 12.96 -13.10 2.95
C TRP A 577 12.75 -12.19 4.16
N SER A 578 11.65 -11.41 4.18
CA SER A 578 11.31 -10.59 5.33
C SER A 578 11.03 -11.44 6.57
N GLU A 579 10.37 -12.57 6.40
CA GLU A 579 10.04 -13.48 7.49
C GLU A 579 11.26 -14.23 8.02
N MET A 580 12.22 -14.58 7.15
CA MET A 580 13.49 -15.15 7.59
C MET A 580 14.27 -14.16 8.48
N ALA A 581 14.17 -12.86 8.18
CA ALA A 581 14.75 -11.82 9.01
C ALA A 581 14.09 -11.77 10.40
N GLU A 582 12.76 -11.91 10.49
CA GLU A 582 12.03 -12.01 11.76
C GLU A 582 12.43 -13.23 12.59
N LEU A 583 12.60 -14.38 11.93
CA LEU A 583 13.04 -15.62 12.57
C LEU A 583 14.39 -15.43 13.29
N TYR A 584 15.35 -14.77 12.63
CA TYR A 584 16.65 -14.48 13.23
C TYR A 584 16.59 -13.45 14.35
N ASP A 585 15.67 -12.49 14.29
CA ASP A 585 15.45 -11.55 15.38
C ASP A 585 14.89 -12.26 16.62
N ALA A 586 13.94 -13.18 16.44
CA ALA A 586 13.46 -14.04 17.50
C ALA A 586 14.60 -14.86 18.12
N GLY A 587 15.53 -15.37 17.30
CA GLY A 587 16.76 -16.01 17.77
C GLY A 587 17.70 -15.11 18.56
N ALA A 588 17.85 -13.86 18.14
CA ALA A 588 18.63 -12.88 18.87
C ALA A 588 18.06 -12.61 20.27
N LEU A 589 16.72 -12.62 20.43
CA LEU A 589 16.07 -12.50 21.74
C LEU A 589 16.40 -13.68 22.65
N LEU A 590 16.27 -14.91 22.14
CA LEU A 590 16.62 -16.11 22.91
C LEU A 590 18.08 -16.05 23.39
N ASN A 591 19.00 -15.65 22.51
CA ASN A 591 20.40 -15.57 22.87
C ASN A 591 20.71 -14.47 23.90
N LYS A 592 20.06 -13.30 23.79
CA LYS A 592 20.19 -12.24 24.80
C LYS A 592 19.72 -12.72 26.18
N PHE A 593 18.60 -13.45 26.22
CA PHE A 593 18.06 -14.01 27.45
C PHE A 593 19.02 -15.05 28.04
N GLU A 594 19.55 -15.96 27.24
CA GLU A 594 20.49 -16.97 27.73
C GLU A 594 21.78 -16.34 28.31
N ILE A 595 22.34 -15.34 27.64
CA ILE A 595 23.50 -14.59 28.16
C ILE A 595 23.20 -13.93 29.51
N ALA A 596 21.99 -13.40 29.69
CA ALA A 596 21.59 -12.77 30.95
C ALA A 596 21.44 -13.81 32.08
N LEU A 597 20.93 -15.01 31.78
CA LEU A 597 20.87 -16.14 32.72
C LEU A 597 22.27 -16.63 33.10
N GLU A 598 23.17 -16.81 32.13
CA GLU A 598 24.55 -17.27 32.36
C GLU A 598 25.38 -16.30 33.21
N ARG A 599 25.10 -15.00 33.09
CA ARG A 599 25.73 -13.96 33.91
C ARG A 599 25.25 -13.92 35.36
N ALA A 600 24.34 -14.82 35.74
CA ALA A 600 23.74 -14.89 37.06
C ALA A 600 23.21 -13.52 37.54
N LEU A 601 22.60 -12.77 36.61
CA LEU A 601 21.91 -11.53 36.94
C LEU A 601 20.70 -11.83 37.83
N ASP A 602 20.28 -10.86 38.64
CA ASP A 602 19.05 -10.96 39.41
C ASP A 602 17.84 -11.18 38.50
N VAL A 603 16.86 -11.99 38.94
CA VAL A 603 15.67 -12.33 38.15
C VAL A 603 14.89 -11.08 37.73
N GLY A 604 14.74 -10.10 38.64
CA GLY A 604 14.07 -8.85 38.35
C GLY A 604 14.79 -8.05 37.26
N GLU A 605 16.13 -8.04 37.29
CA GLU A 605 16.94 -7.40 36.26
C GLU A 605 16.84 -8.10 34.90
N ILE A 606 16.86 -9.43 34.87
CA ILE A 606 16.67 -10.21 33.64
C ILE A 606 15.30 -9.93 33.03
N LEU A 607 14.23 -9.93 33.84
CA LEU A 607 12.86 -9.66 33.38
C LEU A 607 12.68 -8.21 32.90
N ARG A 608 13.35 -7.26 33.53
CA ARG A 608 13.40 -5.86 33.09
C ARG A 608 14.07 -5.76 31.71
N GLN A 609 15.20 -6.44 31.51
CA GLN A 609 15.89 -6.48 30.21
C GLN A 609 15.05 -7.20 29.14
N CYS A 610 14.37 -8.29 29.50
CA CYS A 610 13.42 -8.98 28.62
C CYS A 610 12.33 -8.04 28.11
N SER A 611 11.71 -7.29 29.02
CA SER A 611 10.69 -6.29 28.68
C SER A 611 11.23 -5.22 27.72
N GLN A 612 12.49 -4.79 27.90
CA GLN A 612 13.15 -3.87 26.97
C GLN A 612 13.43 -4.51 25.60
N TRP A 613 13.85 -5.77 25.54
CA TRP A 613 14.11 -6.45 24.27
C TRP A 613 12.83 -6.70 23.48
N GLU A 614 11.74 -7.04 24.16
CA GLU A 614 10.41 -7.21 23.56
C GLU A 614 9.91 -5.94 22.89
N GLN A 615 10.14 -4.78 23.51
CA GLN A 615 9.80 -3.48 22.93
C GLN A 615 10.67 -3.11 21.72
N ASN A 616 11.87 -3.71 21.62
CA ASN A 616 12.87 -3.43 20.60
C ASN A 616 12.94 -4.50 19.48
N LYS A 617 11.92 -5.37 19.33
CA LYS A 617 11.82 -6.24 18.13
C LYS A 617 11.77 -5.37 16.86
N ARG A 618 12.29 -5.84 15.74
CA ARG A 618 12.46 -5.07 14.48
C ARG A 618 11.14 -4.52 13.91
N PHE A 619 9.99 -5.11 14.21
CA PHE A 619 8.65 -4.54 13.94
C PHE A 619 8.15 -3.56 15.00
N GLY A 620 8.68 -3.66 16.22
CA GLY A 620 8.73 -2.56 17.16
C GLY A 620 9.42 -1.35 16.54
N LEU A 621 10.42 -1.52 15.67
CA LEU A 621 11.10 -0.46 14.90
C LEU A 621 10.23 0.14 13.79
N PHE A 622 9.48 -0.66 13.02
CA PHE A 622 8.49 -0.13 12.06
C PHE A 622 7.35 0.62 12.77
N ASN A 623 6.83 0.07 13.87
CA ASN A 623 5.88 0.74 14.75
C ASN A 623 6.50 1.92 15.52
N LEU A 624 7.80 1.91 15.83
CA LEU A 624 8.55 3.02 16.43
C LEU A 624 8.73 4.13 15.41
N VAL A 625 9.04 3.79 14.16
CA VAL A 625 9.22 4.72 13.04
C VAL A 625 7.88 5.33 12.65
N GLU A 626 6.79 4.55 12.63
CA GLU A 626 5.41 5.03 12.49
C GLU A 626 4.96 5.89 13.69
N LYS A 627 5.27 5.47 14.93
CA LYS A 627 5.03 6.29 16.13
C LYS A 627 5.89 7.55 16.16
N TYR A 628 7.11 7.49 15.65
CA TYR A 628 8.06 8.61 15.54
C TYR A 628 7.61 9.62 14.50
N ARG A 629 7.13 9.15 13.33
CA ARG A 629 6.39 9.98 12.36
C ARG A 629 5.23 10.74 13.00
N LYS A 630 4.71 10.23 14.12
CA LYS A 630 3.55 10.75 14.85
C LYS A 630 3.89 11.40 16.22
N SER A 631 5.15 11.47 16.67
CA SER A 631 5.49 11.96 18.02
C SER A 631 6.65 12.96 18.05
N SER A 632 6.58 13.92 18.98
CA SER A 632 7.58 14.98 19.22
C SER A 632 8.38 14.82 20.53
N ASP A 633 8.53 13.59 21.05
CA ASP A 633 9.13 13.32 22.38
C ASP A 633 10.65 13.08 22.33
N LEU A 634 11.40 13.83 23.15
CA LEU A 634 12.87 13.80 23.28
C LEU A 634 13.42 12.57 24.01
N THR A 635 12.62 11.94 24.87
CA THR A 635 13.06 10.80 25.70
C THR A 635 13.25 9.53 24.85
N PHE A 636 12.44 9.39 23.80
CA PHE A 636 12.51 8.32 22.81
C PHE A 636 13.78 8.36 21.93
N GLN A 637 14.39 9.54 21.76
CA GLN A 637 15.64 9.69 21.01
C GLN A 637 16.84 9.07 21.72
N ALA A 638 16.85 9.08 23.06
CA ALA A 638 17.92 8.51 23.88
C ALA A 638 17.90 6.97 23.86
N ASP A 639 16.72 6.36 23.88
CA ASP A 639 16.56 4.90 23.82
C ASP A 639 16.99 4.33 22.45
N MET A 640 16.74 5.07 21.37
CA MET A 640 17.22 4.71 20.02
C MET A 640 18.74 4.80 19.87
N GLN A 641 19.42 5.72 20.57
CA GLN A 641 20.89 5.77 20.57
C GLN A 641 21.51 4.50 21.15
N LEU A 642 20.90 3.91 22.18
CA LEU A 642 21.38 2.68 22.81
C LEU A 642 21.18 1.44 21.91
N VAL A 643 20.07 1.36 21.17
CA VAL A 643 19.77 0.26 20.23
C VAL A 643 20.73 0.28 19.04
N ALA A 644 20.99 1.46 18.47
CA ALA A 644 21.98 1.62 17.40
C ALA A 644 23.37 1.16 17.84
N GLN A 645 23.80 1.51 19.06
CA GLN A 645 25.11 1.17 19.60
C GLN A 645 25.37 -0.35 19.67
N SER A 646 24.35 -1.15 19.99
CA SER A 646 24.49 -2.62 20.11
C SER A 646 24.68 -3.33 18.77
N TYR A 647 24.02 -2.86 17.70
CA TYR A 647 24.17 -3.45 16.36
C TYR A 647 25.54 -3.13 15.76
N ILE A 648 25.98 -1.89 15.96
CA ILE A 648 27.21 -1.35 15.43
C ILE A 648 28.44 -2.11 15.96
N ASN A 649 28.46 -2.50 17.24
CA ASN A 649 29.61 -3.21 17.83
C ASN A 649 29.87 -4.60 17.19
N LYS A 650 28.81 -5.35 16.84
CA LYS A 650 28.95 -6.65 16.16
C LYS A 650 29.36 -6.48 14.70
N LEU A 651 28.79 -5.49 14.03
CA LEU A 651 29.12 -5.17 12.64
C LEU A 651 30.58 -4.72 12.51
N VAL A 652 31.05 -3.83 13.39
CA VAL A 652 32.45 -3.34 13.43
C VAL A 652 33.45 -4.47 13.60
N THR A 653 33.11 -5.53 14.35
CA THR A 653 34.01 -6.68 14.53
C THR A 653 34.12 -7.55 13.26
N LYS A 654 33.02 -7.68 12.50
CA LYS A 654 32.99 -8.36 11.20
C LYS A 654 33.69 -7.53 10.10
N LEU A 655 33.58 -6.21 10.18
CA LEU A 655 34.22 -5.24 9.28
C LEU A 655 35.72 -5.08 9.55
N ALA A 656 36.17 -5.21 10.80
CA ALA A 656 37.59 -5.22 11.13
C ALA A 656 38.36 -6.39 10.48
N GLN A 657 37.67 -7.49 10.11
CA GLN A 657 38.25 -8.59 9.32
C GLN A 657 38.31 -8.28 7.81
N LEU A 658 37.54 -7.28 7.35
CA LEU A 658 37.56 -6.77 5.98
C LEU A 658 38.49 -5.55 5.82
N ALA A 659 39.14 -5.08 6.89
CA ALA A 659 39.97 -3.87 6.92
C ALA A 659 41.36 -4.02 6.26
N ASN A 660 41.45 -4.73 5.13
CA ASN A 660 42.59 -4.66 4.20
C ASN A 660 42.35 -3.65 3.06
N TYR A 661 41.24 -2.91 3.08
CA TYR A 661 40.89 -1.92 2.06
C TYR A 661 41.01 -0.51 2.62
N ASP A 662 41.72 0.37 1.90
CA ASP A 662 42.01 1.76 2.28
C ASP A 662 40.80 2.72 2.08
N ARG A 663 39.65 2.23 1.62
CA ARG A 663 38.51 3.07 1.16
C ARG A 663 37.16 2.49 1.57
N ILE A 664 36.72 2.78 2.79
CA ILE A 664 35.41 2.37 3.33
C ILE A 664 34.41 3.52 3.25
N PHE A 665 33.22 3.24 2.70
CA PHE A 665 32.10 4.17 2.62
C PHE A 665 30.88 3.63 3.35
N ILE A 666 30.06 4.52 3.92
CA ILE A 666 28.82 4.13 4.62
C ILE A 666 27.61 4.69 3.86
N TRP A 667 26.65 3.84 3.55
CA TRP A 667 25.38 4.25 2.97
C TRP A 667 24.44 4.84 4.04
N GLY A 668 23.98 6.07 3.78
CA GLY A 668 23.15 6.91 4.63
C GLY A 668 23.96 7.91 5.46
N THR A 669 23.32 9.00 5.85
CA THR A 669 23.82 9.99 6.82
C THR A 669 23.00 10.05 8.12
N GLY A 670 22.04 9.14 8.25
CA GLY A 670 21.19 9.03 9.44
C GLY A 670 21.94 8.57 10.69
N VAL A 671 21.23 8.54 11.81
CA VAL A 671 21.78 8.22 13.15
C VAL A 671 22.60 6.92 13.15
N VAL A 672 22.16 5.89 12.43
CA VAL A 672 22.87 4.60 12.35
C VAL A 672 24.22 4.73 11.65
N ALA A 673 24.27 5.46 10.53
CA ALA A 673 25.50 5.67 9.77
C ALA A 673 26.54 6.48 10.56
N LEU A 674 26.10 7.52 11.27
CA LEU A 674 26.98 8.35 12.09
C LEU A 674 27.56 7.60 13.29
N GLN A 675 26.74 6.76 13.92
CA GLN A 675 27.21 5.92 15.03
C GLN A 675 28.15 4.82 14.51
N LEU A 676 27.90 4.28 13.32
CA LEU A 676 28.78 3.30 12.68
C LEU A 676 30.15 3.92 12.39
N HIS A 677 30.16 5.12 11.82
CA HIS A 677 31.38 5.88 11.63
C HIS A 677 32.17 6.06 12.93
N LYS A 678 31.53 6.57 14.00
CA LYS A 678 32.18 6.75 15.31
C LYS A 678 32.77 5.45 15.85
N ALA A 679 32.06 4.34 15.69
CA ALA A 679 32.53 3.05 16.16
C ALA A 679 33.71 2.50 15.33
N LEU A 680 33.70 2.67 14.01
CA LEU A 680 34.83 2.34 13.13
C LEU A 680 36.07 3.18 13.48
N SER A 681 35.89 4.50 13.64
CA SER A 681 36.97 5.40 14.05
C SER A 681 37.55 5.05 15.43
N SER A 682 36.72 4.61 16.39
CA SER A 682 37.19 4.12 17.69
C SER A 682 38.06 2.86 17.62
N LYS A 683 38.03 2.15 16.47
CA LYS A 683 38.85 0.98 16.16
C LYS A 683 40.01 1.28 15.21
N GLY A 684 40.25 2.56 14.89
CA GLY A 684 41.32 2.99 13.99
C GLY A 684 41.01 2.72 12.52
N ILE A 685 39.74 2.57 12.15
CA ILE A 685 39.30 2.39 10.76
C ILE A 685 38.74 3.72 10.25
N ASP A 686 39.34 4.25 9.19
CA ASP A 686 38.92 5.52 8.59
C ASP A 686 37.79 5.30 7.58
N VAL A 687 36.76 6.15 7.69
CA VAL A 687 35.65 6.21 6.73
C VAL A 687 35.97 7.30 5.71
N ALA A 688 36.11 6.92 4.45
CA ALA A 688 36.49 7.81 3.35
C ALA A 688 35.32 8.68 2.86
N GLY A 689 34.07 8.25 3.09
CA GLY A 689 32.89 8.99 2.68
C GLY A 689 31.57 8.37 3.16
N PHE A 690 30.52 9.17 3.16
CA PHE A 690 29.13 8.68 3.23
C PHE A 690 28.49 8.70 1.84
N ILE A 691 27.49 7.86 1.60
CA ILE A 691 26.70 7.85 0.36
C ILE A 691 25.24 8.04 0.74
N ASP A 692 24.59 9.12 0.33
CA ASP A 692 23.21 9.39 0.72
C ASP A 692 22.38 9.87 -0.48
N SER A 693 21.19 9.30 -0.64
CA SER A 693 20.24 9.68 -1.68
C SER A 693 19.82 11.16 -1.63
N GLN A 694 20.00 11.82 -0.48
CA GLN A 694 19.72 13.24 -0.27
C GLN A 694 20.99 14.08 -0.08
N ALA A 695 22.16 13.55 -0.46
CA ALA A 695 23.43 14.26 -0.34
C ALA A 695 23.43 15.55 -1.17
N ARG A 696 23.79 16.69 -0.55
CA ARG A 696 23.97 17.97 -1.24
C ARG A 696 25.40 18.11 -1.75
N LEU A 697 25.58 18.85 -2.84
CA LEU A 697 26.92 19.12 -3.39
C LEU A 697 27.84 19.75 -2.34
N GLY A 698 28.99 19.13 -2.07
CA GLY A 698 29.96 19.59 -1.08
C GLY A 698 29.56 19.33 0.38
N GLN A 699 28.49 18.56 0.63
CA GLN A 699 28.12 18.17 1.99
C GLN A 699 29.23 17.32 2.62
N SER A 700 29.54 17.63 3.87
CA SER A 700 30.41 16.81 4.70
C SER A 700 29.79 16.65 6.09
N ILE A 701 30.11 15.53 6.74
CA ILE A 701 29.78 15.27 8.13
C ILE A 701 31.06 14.91 8.83
N ASP A 702 31.40 15.62 9.91
CA ASP A 702 32.67 15.45 10.63
C ASP A 702 33.91 15.55 9.69
N ASN A 703 33.86 16.47 8.71
CA ASN A 703 34.84 16.64 7.63
C ASN A 703 34.97 15.47 6.64
N ILE A 704 34.08 14.48 6.72
CA ILE A 704 34.00 13.37 5.77
C ILE A 704 33.00 13.72 4.68
N PRO A 705 33.39 13.62 3.39
CA PRO A 705 32.49 13.95 2.29
C PRO A 705 31.27 13.03 2.23
N VAL A 706 30.12 13.60 1.88
CA VAL A 706 28.88 12.86 1.59
C VAL A 706 28.64 12.92 0.08
N PHE A 707 28.60 11.76 -0.55
CA PHE A 707 28.40 11.60 -1.99
C PHE A 707 26.95 11.25 -2.28
N SER A 708 26.44 11.73 -3.42
CA SER A 708 25.20 11.17 -3.99
C SER A 708 25.52 9.80 -4.61
N PRO A 709 24.52 8.92 -4.81
CA PRO A 709 24.71 7.63 -5.49
C PRO A 709 25.36 7.76 -6.87
N GLU A 710 25.09 8.85 -7.60
CA GLU A 710 25.65 9.11 -8.93
C GLU A 710 27.14 9.46 -8.86
N LEU A 711 27.53 10.26 -7.86
CA LEU A 711 28.95 10.53 -7.60
C LEU A 711 29.67 9.29 -7.06
N ALA A 712 28.96 8.40 -6.36
CA ALA A 712 29.50 7.12 -5.92
C ALA A 712 29.87 6.18 -7.08
N ASN A 713 29.27 6.33 -8.28
CA ASN A 713 29.69 5.58 -9.48
C ASN A 713 31.11 5.91 -9.94
N LEU A 714 31.67 7.04 -9.51
CA LEU A 714 33.04 7.43 -9.83
C LEU A 714 34.07 6.86 -8.83
N LEU A 715 33.60 6.08 -7.84
CA LEU A 715 34.47 5.52 -6.83
C LEU A 715 35.36 4.41 -7.42
N PRO A 716 36.62 4.31 -6.98
CA PRO A 716 37.52 3.23 -7.39
C PRO A 716 36.99 1.83 -7.08
N LYS A 717 37.34 0.83 -7.89
CA LYS A 717 36.89 -0.58 -7.71
C LYS A 717 37.38 -1.25 -6.42
N ASP A 718 38.40 -0.71 -5.76
CA ASP A 718 38.91 -1.18 -4.46
C ASP A 718 38.12 -0.63 -3.27
N THR A 719 37.00 0.05 -3.53
CA THR A 719 36.09 0.61 -2.52
C THR A 719 35.20 -0.46 -1.89
N VAL A 720 34.96 -0.35 -0.59
CA VAL A 720 33.97 -1.14 0.15
C VAL A 720 32.85 -0.24 0.64
N ILE A 721 31.61 -0.59 0.33
CA ILE A 721 30.42 0.17 0.74
C ILE A 721 29.63 -0.62 1.78
N LEU A 722 29.34 -0.01 2.92
CA LEU A 722 28.50 -0.56 3.98
C LEU A 722 27.06 -0.10 3.77
N THR A 723 26.14 -0.99 3.42
CA THR A 723 24.76 -0.64 3.02
C THR A 723 23.72 -1.53 3.67
N SER A 724 22.43 -1.17 3.69
CA SER A 724 21.35 -2.02 4.25
C SER A 724 20.70 -2.91 3.18
N VAL A 725 20.15 -4.07 3.57
CA VAL A 725 19.41 -4.96 2.65
C VAL A 725 18.06 -4.41 2.19
N GLY A 726 17.62 -3.26 2.73
CA GLY A 726 16.35 -2.61 2.40
C GLY A 726 16.44 -1.69 1.16
N SER A 727 15.87 -0.49 1.26
CA SER A 727 15.76 0.48 0.14
C SER A 727 17.09 0.86 -0.52
N SER A 728 18.22 0.66 0.16
CA SER A 728 19.55 0.94 -0.37
C SER A 728 20.14 -0.19 -1.23
N LYS A 729 19.54 -1.39 -1.25
CA LYS A 729 20.04 -2.53 -2.04
C LYS A 729 19.95 -2.27 -3.54
N ASN A 730 18.77 -1.88 -4.02
CA ASN A 730 18.54 -1.56 -5.44
C ASN A 730 19.41 -0.38 -5.92
N LEU A 731 19.81 0.51 -5.00
CA LEU A 731 20.72 1.62 -5.30
C LEU A 731 22.20 1.22 -5.30
N ALA A 732 22.55 0.12 -4.62
CA ALA A 732 23.90 -0.43 -4.56
C ALA A 732 24.20 -1.41 -5.71
N GLU A 733 23.19 -2.10 -6.24
CA GLU A 733 23.33 -3.05 -7.37
C GLU A 733 24.11 -2.49 -8.58
N PRO A 734 23.90 -1.23 -9.04
CA PRO A 734 24.71 -0.66 -10.11
C PRO A 734 26.20 -0.56 -9.78
N LEU A 735 26.56 -0.31 -8.51
CA LEU A 735 27.95 -0.23 -8.05
C LEU A 735 28.58 -1.62 -7.96
N GLU A 736 27.83 -2.61 -7.50
CA GLU A 736 28.27 -4.01 -7.49
C GLU A 736 28.56 -4.53 -8.89
N SER A 737 27.70 -4.18 -9.87
CA SER A 737 27.92 -4.54 -11.28
C SER A 737 29.21 -3.97 -11.88
N GLN A 738 29.72 -2.86 -11.32
CA GLN A 738 30.98 -2.24 -11.70
C GLN A 738 32.21 -2.85 -11.01
N GLY A 739 31.98 -3.79 -10.07
CA GLY A 739 32.99 -4.50 -9.30
C GLY A 739 33.32 -3.88 -7.95
N ILE A 740 32.51 -2.94 -7.44
CA ILE A 740 32.65 -2.40 -6.08
C ILE A 740 32.03 -3.39 -5.09
N GLN A 741 32.69 -3.63 -3.97
CA GLN A 741 32.18 -4.58 -2.97
C GLN A 741 31.17 -3.89 -2.05
N CYS A 742 29.92 -4.35 -2.04
CA CYS A 742 28.92 -3.93 -1.07
C CYS A 742 28.76 -4.97 0.05
N VAL A 743 28.79 -4.49 1.29
CA VAL A 743 28.57 -5.28 2.50
C VAL A 743 27.21 -4.92 3.06
N TYR A 744 26.27 -5.84 2.93
CA TYR A 744 24.90 -5.66 3.39
C TYR A 744 24.77 -5.90 4.90
N MET A 745 24.35 -4.86 5.60
CA MET A 745 23.90 -4.84 6.97
C MET A 745 22.45 -5.33 7.00
N ALA A 746 22.23 -6.51 7.57
CA ALA A 746 20.90 -7.03 7.87
C ALA A 746 20.26 -6.22 9.00
#